data_AF-A0A1R2D2S7-F1
#
_entry.id   AF-A0A1R2D2S7-F1
#
_cell.length_a   1.000
_cell.length_b   1.000
_cell.length_c   1.000
_cell.angle_alpha   90.00
_cell.angle_beta   90.00
_cell.angle_gamma   90.00
#
_symmetry.space_group_name_H-M   'P 1'
#
loop_
_entity.id
_entity.type
_entity.pdbx_description
1 polymer ?
#
loop_
_entity_poly.entity_id
_entity_poly.type
_entity_poly.pdbx_seq_one_letter_code
_entity_poly.pdbx_strand_id
1 'polypeptide(L)'
;MEVGKMIEGDNTDESAYSDADLTSHLRDKIRQQASRLRALEQYRVICEKRIQELQPGHPLPVKKEHLGTSSSQSSNSTKISHELQLAHEKIARLENQLSQKSLETEDPKEPNEYMTLLEKYNDLLKDKNDLEESLRAEMLNCEEQRTYIELLKQTIEGKLEDIDGISLDPKALSMMSSSRSRTDESRRETSRMKNAILDYESQIKRLQNQLRNKDSENEMLVRERAELDSHLRQAAEALQIAEEEVAKLEEEKVQLLEYVEQHTTKEHEMERELNELSKYFEEMKKDFHETLTSLEGYKATQSKQEAEIEVYKEELFKNSQVIREYQENVENLKKQVSEKEVLAKNYKEEKTNAEIKIEKLQANVESLTESLKETQLDTSKLQEHLDSLSKNESQKSENLYKLKNEHTSLYQENVLIKEKISMVQKELESERRSKTELERIRELDIKQLQEFKSKMLDYQAKCEILEGIKRTRNENDINRKNDVMRISQLEEELMYMQDSVREIQQRESMQSQALNEAKIANGKLTNEIEELYLENENLRIEISKKTKELDLYLSKFSHLNEFCETIETDKAELEEFLMMEKNNVKELKEQTLNDKMKIDEMTRTVSELEKIREKLEKSLHEKEEEMKNVKQQFKATERELDEEKSVKNKGSNEIKDLTNKMQMQEYEIEKMTCEIANCCKLISAFCGKFTIIYNDYRSCVSVKYKEFLDTWKEGSGSNLENINSWITNTIEELENLSKSLFQSNKQVKIATSELHKLQARCEESNSGEVIYKQHALKLKAELDELYQKNEIILEKSEDEVNNLRYEINNLKREIVSLNSEKFSLSETLKNAMAEYQNLKFASELSRKSMRTAEAMNTEKKIYSKEMMMKQVQKDLGIGEGQRTSFETLRNKAEPEGDLENIRDKIRRNIICTQDHNPNTCPYLHLSEKSFSSKPKSQFS
;
A
#
# COMPACT_ATOMS: atom_id res chain seq x y z
N MET A 1 -6.24 -30.67 40.40
CA MET A 1 -7.02 -31.88 40.75
C MET A 1 -8.47 -31.52 40.60
N GLU A 2 -8.96 -31.61 39.37
CA GLU A 2 -10.26 -31.09 38.96
C GLU A 2 -11.10 -32.25 38.44
N VAL A 3 -12.39 -32.24 38.78
CA VAL A 3 -13.34 -33.25 38.35
C VAL A 3 -14.15 -32.67 37.21
N GLY A 4 -13.82 -33.07 35.98
CA GLY A 4 -14.61 -32.73 34.80
C GLY A 4 -16.01 -33.34 34.89
N LYS A 5 -17.04 -32.54 34.61
CA LYS A 5 -18.38 -33.03 34.29
C LYS A 5 -18.61 -32.82 32.81
N MET A 6 -18.73 -33.89 32.04
CA MET A 6 -19.35 -33.85 30.72
C MET A 6 -20.86 -34.13 30.82
N ILE A 7 -21.56 -33.82 29.73
CA ILE A 7 -23.02 -33.80 29.63
C ILE A 7 -23.40 -34.64 28.42
N GLU A 8 -24.09 -35.74 28.68
CA GLU A 8 -24.86 -36.57 27.75
C GLU A 8 -26.10 -37.03 28.56
N GLY A 9 -27.29 -37.25 28.01
CA GLY A 9 -27.71 -37.15 26.61
C GLY A 9 -28.92 -38.05 26.41
N ASP A 10 -30.14 -37.52 26.49
CA ASP A 10 -31.37 -38.33 26.39
C ASP A 10 -31.50 -38.92 24.98
N ASN A 11 -31.22 -40.22 24.83
CA ASN A 11 -31.78 -41.05 23.76
C ASN A 11 -32.98 -41.80 24.35
N THR A 12 -34.13 -41.64 23.71
CA THR A 12 -35.37 -42.34 24.03
C THR A 12 -35.36 -43.75 23.45
N ASP A 13 -35.78 -44.73 24.25
CA ASP A 13 -36.33 -45.97 23.71
C ASP A 13 -37.57 -46.36 24.52
N GLU A 14 -38.65 -46.73 23.84
CA GLU A 14 -39.96 -47.03 24.46
C GLU A 14 -40.16 -48.55 24.55
N SER A 15 -40.11 -49.09 25.76
CA SER A 15 -40.57 -50.46 26.04
C SER A 15 -41.45 -50.50 27.30
N ALA A 16 -42.38 -51.44 27.34
CA ALA A 16 -43.51 -51.45 28.26
C ALA A 16 -43.12 -51.91 29.67
N TYR A 17 -42.81 -50.95 30.55
CA TYR A 17 -42.47 -51.20 31.96
C TYR A 17 -43.68 -51.48 32.85
N SER A 18 -43.46 -52.31 33.88
CA SER A 18 -44.51 -52.69 34.84
C SER A 18 -44.74 -51.62 35.92
N ASP A 19 -45.86 -51.73 36.65
CA ASP A 19 -46.21 -50.82 37.75
C ASP A 19 -45.16 -50.81 38.90
N ALA A 20 -44.41 -51.91 39.05
CA ALA A 20 -43.30 -52.01 39.98
C ALA A 20 -42.09 -51.16 39.53
N ASP A 21 -41.79 -51.19 38.23
CA ASP A 21 -40.69 -50.43 37.62
C ASP A 21 -41.01 -48.94 37.58
N LEU A 22 -42.25 -48.56 37.27
CA LEU A 22 -42.73 -47.18 37.37
C LEU A 22 -42.50 -46.62 38.80
N THR A 23 -42.78 -47.42 39.82
CA THR A 23 -42.53 -47.06 41.22
C THR A 23 -41.04 -46.91 41.53
N SER A 24 -40.18 -47.73 40.95
CA SER A 24 -38.72 -47.62 41.09
C SER A 24 -38.19 -46.36 40.38
N HIS A 25 -38.57 -46.17 39.13
CA HIS A 25 -38.14 -45.08 38.26
C HIS A 25 -38.62 -43.70 38.78
N LEU A 26 -39.78 -43.64 39.46
CA LEU A 26 -40.22 -42.44 40.20
C LEU A 26 -39.35 -42.16 41.44
N ARG A 27 -38.95 -43.18 42.21
CA ARG A 27 -37.99 -42.99 43.33
C ARG A 27 -36.66 -42.47 42.82
N ASP A 28 -36.20 -42.90 41.66
CA ASP A 28 -34.93 -42.46 41.09
C ASP A 28 -34.99 -41.08 40.45
N LYS A 29 -36.11 -40.71 39.80
CA LYS A 29 -36.36 -39.31 39.42
C LYS A 29 -36.42 -38.39 40.66
N ILE A 30 -36.97 -38.85 41.79
CA ILE A 30 -36.92 -38.12 43.07
C ILE A 30 -35.48 -38.03 43.62
N ARG A 31 -34.70 -39.12 43.61
CA ARG A 31 -33.28 -39.13 44.05
C ARG A 31 -32.42 -38.21 43.17
N GLN A 32 -32.63 -38.20 41.85
CA GLN A 32 -31.97 -37.30 40.90
C GLN A 32 -32.34 -35.84 41.16
N GLN A 33 -33.64 -35.51 41.34
CA GLN A 33 -34.04 -34.14 41.68
C GLN A 33 -33.49 -33.67 43.03
N ALA A 34 -33.47 -34.53 44.05
CA ALA A 34 -32.85 -34.24 45.35
C ALA A 34 -31.32 -34.13 45.29
N SER A 35 -30.67 -34.73 44.28
CA SER A 35 -29.26 -34.50 43.96
C SER A 35 -29.06 -33.14 43.27
N ARG A 36 -29.88 -32.83 42.25
CA ARG A 36 -29.86 -31.56 41.51
C ARG A 36 -30.11 -30.35 42.41
N LEU A 37 -31.06 -30.44 43.35
CA LEU A 37 -31.30 -29.40 44.36
C LEU A 37 -30.06 -29.15 45.24
N ARG A 38 -29.43 -30.20 45.76
CA ARG A 38 -28.19 -30.07 46.56
C ARG A 38 -27.03 -29.49 45.75
N ALA A 39 -26.90 -29.83 44.47
CA ALA A 39 -25.90 -29.24 43.58
C ALA A 39 -26.15 -27.75 43.32
N LEU A 40 -27.42 -27.32 43.19
CA LEU A 40 -27.79 -25.91 43.04
C LEU A 40 -27.56 -25.11 44.34
N GLU A 41 -27.85 -25.68 45.50
CA GLU A 41 -27.56 -25.05 46.80
C GLU A 41 -26.04 -24.90 47.03
N GLN A 42 -25.24 -25.92 46.66
CA GLN A 42 -23.78 -25.83 46.67
C GLN A 42 -23.24 -24.77 45.71
N TYR A 43 -23.76 -24.71 44.47
CA TYR A 43 -23.37 -23.69 43.50
C TYR A 43 -23.71 -22.27 43.99
N ARG A 44 -24.90 -22.10 44.60
CA ARG A 44 -25.28 -20.85 45.26
C ARG A 44 -24.27 -20.44 46.34
N VAL A 45 -23.88 -21.34 47.24
CA VAL A 45 -22.89 -21.05 48.29
C VAL A 45 -21.52 -20.68 47.71
N ILE A 46 -21.10 -21.34 46.61
CA ILE A 46 -19.86 -20.99 45.89
C ILE A 46 -19.94 -19.58 45.30
N CYS A 47 -21.06 -19.21 44.66
CA CYS A 47 -21.28 -17.87 44.13
C CYS A 47 -21.33 -16.81 45.24
N GLU A 48 -22.07 -17.06 46.34
CA GLU A 48 -22.14 -16.16 47.50
C GLU A 48 -20.75 -15.93 48.12
N LYS A 49 -19.94 -17.00 48.27
CA LYS A 49 -18.53 -16.91 48.70
C LYS A 49 -17.67 -16.11 47.72
N ARG A 50 -17.77 -16.38 46.42
CA ARG A 50 -16.95 -15.68 45.41
C ARG A 50 -17.29 -14.20 45.29
N ILE A 51 -18.55 -13.83 45.55
CA ILE A 51 -18.98 -12.43 45.64
C ILE A 51 -18.43 -11.77 46.90
N GLN A 52 -18.34 -12.46 48.04
CA GLN A 52 -17.63 -11.94 49.23
C GLN A 52 -16.12 -11.80 49.01
N GLU A 53 -15.48 -12.72 48.26
CA GLU A 53 -14.07 -12.61 47.90
C GLU A 53 -13.78 -11.39 46.99
N LEU A 54 -14.71 -11.02 46.11
CA LEU A 54 -14.61 -9.86 45.22
C LEU A 54 -15.07 -8.55 45.88
N GLN A 55 -16.02 -8.61 46.81
CA GLN A 55 -16.55 -7.46 47.55
C GLN A 55 -16.87 -7.84 49.01
N PRO A 56 -15.90 -7.73 49.94
CA PRO A 56 -16.02 -8.20 51.33
C PRO A 56 -17.14 -7.58 52.19
N GLY A 57 -17.85 -6.55 51.69
CA GLY A 57 -18.99 -5.92 52.35
C GLY A 57 -20.35 -6.18 51.68
N HIS A 58 -20.44 -7.07 50.69
CA HIS A 58 -21.69 -7.30 49.94
C HIS A 58 -22.76 -8.02 50.79
N PRO A 59 -24.00 -7.50 50.89
CA PRO A 59 -25.08 -8.11 51.68
C PRO A 59 -25.63 -9.39 51.03
N LEU A 60 -25.70 -10.48 51.80
CA LEU A 60 -26.25 -11.77 51.37
C LEU A 60 -27.66 -12.02 51.94
N PRO A 61 -28.53 -12.79 51.24
CA PRO A 61 -28.31 -13.38 49.92
C PRO A 61 -28.35 -12.36 48.79
N VAL A 62 -27.76 -12.70 47.64
CA VAL A 62 -27.72 -11.83 46.45
C VAL A 62 -29.13 -11.70 45.86
N LYS A 63 -29.69 -10.50 45.89
CA LYS A 63 -30.96 -10.21 45.24
C LYS A 63 -30.76 -9.93 43.75
N LYS A 64 -31.79 -10.12 42.92
CA LYS A 64 -31.79 -9.70 41.51
C LYS A 64 -31.41 -8.23 41.32
N GLU A 65 -31.83 -7.38 42.27
CA GLU A 65 -31.49 -5.95 42.37
C GLU A 65 -29.97 -5.70 42.36
N HIS A 66 -29.17 -6.59 42.97
CA HIS A 66 -27.72 -6.42 43.11
C HIS A 66 -26.94 -6.85 41.84
N LEU A 67 -27.61 -7.51 40.87
CA LEU A 67 -27.01 -8.01 39.63
C LEU A 67 -27.03 -6.99 38.48
N GLY A 68 -27.33 -5.71 38.77
CA GLY A 68 -27.03 -4.59 37.88
C GLY A 68 -27.89 -4.45 36.62
N THR A 69 -29.08 -5.05 36.55
CA THR A 69 -29.99 -4.91 35.40
C THR A 69 -30.76 -3.58 35.41
N SER A 70 -30.05 -2.47 35.24
CA SER A 70 -30.62 -1.11 35.11
C SER A 70 -30.05 -0.33 33.91
N SER A 71 -29.74 -1.04 32.82
CA SER A 71 -29.57 -0.47 31.48
C SER A 71 -30.36 -1.30 30.46
N SER A 72 -30.99 -0.61 29.51
CA SER A 72 -31.74 -1.22 28.41
C SER A 72 -30.81 -1.93 27.42
N GLN A 73 -31.38 -2.86 26.61
CA GLN A 73 -30.71 -3.72 25.62
C GLN A 73 -29.96 -4.95 26.17
N SER A 74 -30.71 -6.03 26.47
CA SER A 74 -30.19 -7.40 26.37
C SER A 74 -31.33 -8.39 26.10
N SER A 75 -31.33 -9.04 24.94
CA SER A 75 -32.44 -9.84 24.39
C SER A 75 -32.48 -11.31 24.86
N ASN A 76 -31.77 -11.63 25.95
CA ASN A 76 -31.61 -13.01 26.43
C ASN A 76 -32.47 -13.38 27.65
N SER A 77 -32.98 -12.42 28.43
CA SER A 77 -33.89 -12.73 29.55
C SER A 77 -35.29 -13.14 29.08
N THR A 78 -35.76 -12.58 27.96
CA THR A 78 -37.01 -12.99 27.30
C THR A 78 -36.93 -14.41 26.76
N LYS A 79 -35.77 -14.89 26.27
CA LYS A 79 -35.62 -16.27 25.78
C LYS A 79 -35.94 -17.29 26.87
N ILE A 80 -35.29 -17.20 28.04
CA ILE A 80 -35.52 -18.15 29.15
C ILE A 80 -36.99 -18.10 29.64
N SER A 81 -37.60 -16.92 29.69
CA SER A 81 -39.02 -16.79 30.02
C SER A 81 -39.94 -17.41 28.96
N HIS A 82 -39.59 -17.27 27.68
CA HIS A 82 -40.35 -17.79 26.54
C HIS A 82 -40.16 -19.31 26.37
N GLU A 83 -38.99 -19.85 26.71
CA GLU A 83 -38.73 -21.30 26.78
C GLU A 83 -39.52 -21.94 27.92
N LEU A 84 -39.57 -21.32 29.11
CA LEU A 84 -40.39 -21.80 30.21
C LEU A 84 -41.89 -21.77 29.84
N GLN A 85 -42.33 -20.72 29.17
CA GLN A 85 -43.72 -20.57 28.73
C GLN A 85 -44.08 -21.55 27.58
N LEU A 86 -43.17 -21.78 26.63
CA LEU A 86 -43.30 -22.84 25.62
C LEU A 86 -43.32 -24.24 26.24
N ALA A 87 -42.52 -24.48 27.29
CA ALA A 87 -42.54 -25.75 28.01
C ALA A 87 -43.91 -25.97 28.69
N HIS A 88 -44.47 -24.95 29.33
CA HIS A 88 -45.83 -25.02 29.89
C HIS A 88 -46.91 -25.22 28.81
N GLU A 89 -46.82 -24.55 27.65
CA GLU A 89 -47.72 -24.84 26.51
C GLU A 89 -47.54 -26.27 25.98
N LYS A 90 -46.31 -26.76 25.87
CA LYS A 90 -46.01 -28.11 25.36
C LYS A 90 -46.53 -29.19 26.32
N ILE A 91 -46.40 -28.98 27.64
CA ILE A 91 -47.02 -29.82 28.67
C ILE A 91 -48.55 -29.82 28.49
N ALA A 92 -49.20 -28.66 28.43
CA ALA A 92 -50.65 -28.57 28.26
C ALA A 92 -51.14 -29.22 26.94
N ARG A 93 -50.33 -29.21 25.86
CA ARG A 93 -50.65 -29.92 24.61
C ARG A 93 -50.47 -31.44 24.75
N LEU A 94 -49.44 -31.91 25.45
CA LEU A 94 -49.22 -33.33 25.74
C LEU A 94 -50.31 -33.90 26.68
N GLU A 95 -50.77 -33.15 27.67
CA GLU A 95 -51.89 -33.51 28.55
C GLU A 95 -53.22 -33.62 27.78
N ASN A 96 -53.46 -32.75 26.80
CA ASN A 96 -54.60 -32.87 25.87
C ASN A 96 -54.45 -34.05 24.90
N GLN A 97 -53.24 -34.39 24.45
CA GLN A 97 -53.00 -35.55 23.58
C GLN A 97 -53.19 -36.88 24.34
N LEU A 98 -52.71 -36.97 25.58
CA LEU A 98 -52.92 -38.13 26.47
C LEU A 98 -54.41 -38.40 26.77
N SER A 99 -55.24 -37.36 26.78
CA SER A 99 -56.69 -37.49 27.03
C SER A 99 -57.53 -37.73 25.76
N GLN A 100 -56.93 -37.75 24.57
CA GLN A 100 -57.63 -38.02 23.30
C GLN A 100 -57.18 -39.30 22.58
N LYS A 101 -55.99 -39.85 22.86
CA LYS A 101 -55.40 -40.96 22.08
C LYS A 101 -55.61 -42.36 22.69
N SER A 102 -56.85 -42.68 23.09
CA SER A 102 -57.25 -43.97 23.69
C SER A 102 -58.05 -44.88 22.74
N LEU A 103 -58.07 -44.58 21.43
CA LEU A 103 -58.64 -45.40 20.35
C LEU A 103 -57.81 -45.27 19.06
N GLU A 104 -58.09 -46.18 18.12
CA GLU A 104 -57.65 -46.22 16.70
C GLU A 104 -56.20 -46.72 16.40
N THR A 105 -56.10 -48.05 16.36
CA THR A 105 -55.62 -48.94 15.26
C THR A 105 -54.62 -48.51 14.16
N GLU A 106 -53.87 -49.53 13.72
CA GLU A 106 -53.40 -49.83 12.35
C GLU A 106 -52.15 -49.12 11.75
N ASP A 107 -51.02 -49.86 11.74
CA ASP A 107 -50.39 -50.48 10.55
C ASP A 107 -49.78 -49.58 9.40
N PRO A 108 -48.94 -50.12 8.49
CA PRO A 108 -47.55 -50.51 8.77
C PRO A 108 -46.51 -49.91 7.78
N LYS A 109 -45.21 -49.98 8.12
CA LYS A 109 -44.06 -50.07 7.18
C LYS A 109 -42.69 -50.07 7.90
N GLU A 110 -41.95 -51.17 7.77
CA GLU A 110 -40.54 -51.14 7.31
C GLU A 110 -40.09 -52.56 6.89
N PRO A 111 -39.38 -52.77 5.76
CA PRO A 111 -39.33 -54.10 5.12
C PRO A 111 -38.20 -55.02 5.59
N ASN A 112 -37.17 -54.50 6.26
CA ASN A 112 -35.88 -55.21 6.39
C ASN A 112 -35.80 -56.10 7.64
N GLU A 113 -36.42 -55.70 8.75
CA GLU A 113 -36.47 -56.54 9.96
C GLU A 113 -37.42 -57.73 9.81
N TYR A 114 -38.47 -57.59 8.98
CA TYR A 114 -39.47 -58.63 8.76
C TYR A 114 -38.85 -59.92 8.17
N MET A 115 -37.85 -59.82 7.30
CA MET A 115 -37.16 -61.01 6.78
C MET A 115 -36.39 -61.75 7.88
N THR A 116 -35.59 -61.02 8.68
CA THR A 116 -34.84 -61.60 9.81
C THR A 116 -35.77 -62.20 10.87
N LEU A 117 -36.93 -61.58 11.10
CA LEU A 117 -37.96 -62.08 12.00
C LEU A 117 -38.70 -63.30 11.42
N LEU A 118 -38.92 -63.34 10.10
CA LEU A 118 -39.54 -64.46 9.40
C LEU A 118 -38.61 -65.68 9.32
N GLU A 119 -37.31 -65.49 9.13
CA GLU A 119 -36.32 -66.58 9.24
C GLU A 119 -36.29 -67.14 10.67
N LYS A 120 -36.15 -66.28 11.70
CA LYS A 120 -36.26 -66.72 13.11
C LYS A 120 -37.60 -67.37 13.44
N TYR A 121 -38.70 -66.91 12.85
CA TYR A 121 -40.02 -67.53 13.02
C TYR A 121 -40.08 -68.92 12.35
N ASN A 122 -39.50 -69.10 11.16
CA ASN A 122 -39.44 -70.39 10.49
C ASN A 122 -38.53 -71.38 11.23
N ASP A 123 -37.40 -70.93 11.77
CA ASP A 123 -36.54 -71.74 12.63
C ASP A 123 -37.26 -72.13 13.93
N LEU A 124 -37.92 -71.20 14.62
CA LEU A 124 -38.75 -71.50 15.80
C LEU A 124 -39.94 -72.41 15.48
N LEU A 125 -40.54 -72.28 14.29
CA LEU A 125 -41.62 -73.16 13.83
C LEU A 125 -41.10 -74.58 13.53
N LYS A 126 -39.88 -74.69 13.00
CA LYS A 126 -39.18 -75.95 12.80
C LYS A 126 -38.80 -76.59 14.14
N ASP A 127 -38.14 -75.87 15.04
CA ASP A 127 -37.80 -76.37 16.37
C ASP A 127 -39.03 -76.78 17.17
N LYS A 128 -40.14 -76.02 17.06
CA LYS A 128 -41.44 -76.42 17.62
C LYS A 128 -41.95 -77.73 17.02
N ASN A 129 -41.82 -77.95 15.72
CA ASN A 129 -42.24 -79.19 15.08
C ASN A 129 -41.32 -80.36 15.44
N ASP A 130 -40.00 -80.15 15.49
CA ASP A 130 -39.02 -81.15 15.92
C ASP A 130 -39.24 -81.52 17.40
N LEU A 131 -39.64 -80.56 18.26
CA LEU A 131 -40.05 -80.80 19.65
C LEU A 131 -41.41 -81.50 19.77
N GLU A 132 -42.40 -81.16 18.94
CA GLU A 132 -43.68 -81.90 18.91
C GLU A 132 -43.49 -83.34 18.44
N GLU A 133 -42.64 -83.58 17.43
CA GLU A 133 -42.30 -84.92 16.96
C GLU A 133 -41.53 -85.70 18.03
N SER A 134 -40.59 -85.05 18.73
CA SER A 134 -39.90 -85.64 19.88
C SER A 134 -40.87 -86.00 21.01
N LEU A 135 -41.82 -85.12 21.34
CA LEU A 135 -42.83 -85.37 22.36
C LEU A 135 -43.79 -86.50 21.97
N ARG A 136 -44.18 -86.60 20.69
CA ARG A 136 -44.95 -87.73 20.16
C ARG A 136 -44.17 -89.05 20.28
N ALA A 137 -42.89 -89.04 19.96
CA ALA A 137 -42.02 -90.22 20.11
C ALA A 137 -41.84 -90.62 21.59
N GLU A 138 -41.69 -89.66 22.51
CA GLU A 138 -41.60 -89.94 23.94
C GLU A 138 -42.95 -90.42 24.52
N MET A 139 -44.09 -89.86 24.07
CA MET A 139 -45.41 -90.39 24.40
C MET A 139 -45.60 -91.83 23.90
N LEU A 140 -45.18 -92.14 22.67
CA LEU A 140 -45.25 -93.50 22.12
C LEU A 140 -44.37 -94.47 22.94
N ASN A 141 -43.15 -94.07 23.28
CA ASN A 141 -42.25 -94.82 24.17
C ASN A 141 -42.88 -95.03 25.57
N CYS A 142 -43.58 -94.03 26.11
CA CYS A 142 -44.34 -94.19 27.36
C CYS A 142 -45.50 -95.21 27.22
N GLU A 143 -46.19 -95.26 26.09
CA GLU A 143 -47.23 -96.26 25.81
C GLU A 143 -46.66 -97.67 25.59
N GLU A 144 -45.51 -97.80 24.92
CA GLU A 144 -44.76 -99.05 24.79
C GLU A 144 -44.28 -99.56 26.17
N GLN A 145 -43.68 -98.69 26.99
CA GLN A 145 -43.28 -99.02 28.36
C GLN A 145 -44.48 -99.41 29.23
N ARG A 146 -45.61 -98.71 29.11
CA ARG A 146 -46.86 -99.04 29.82
C ARG A 146 -47.39 -100.41 29.40
N THR A 147 -47.34 -100.72 28.10
CA THR A 147 -47.74 -102.02 27.55
C THR A 147 -46.80 -103.13 28.01
N TYR A 148 -45.48 -102.86 28.08
CA TYR A 148 -44.49 -103.78 28.62
C TYR A 148 -44.67 -104.05 30.12
N ILE A 149 -45.00 -103.01 30.91
CA ILE A 149 -45.35 -103.15 32.33
C ILE A 149 -46.63 -104.00 32.49
N GLU A 150 -47.65 -103.80 31.67
CA GLU A 150 -48.88 -104.60 31.74
C GLU A 150 -48.65 -106.07 31.33
N LEU A 151 -47.80 -106.31 30.32
CA LEU A 151 -47.35 -107.65 29.95
C LEU A 151 -46.54 -108.33 31.07
N LEU A 152 -45.69 -107.56 31.77
CA LEU A 152 -44.95 -108.04 32.94
C LEU A 152 -45.90 -108.38 34.11
N LYS A 153 -46.93 -107.56 34.38
CA LYS A 153 -47.98 -107.91 35.35
C LYS A 153 -48.67 -109.21 35.00
N GLN A 154 -49.18 -109.35 33.78
CA GLN A 154 -49.85 -110.59 33.33
C GLN A 154 -48.91 -111.81 33.41
N THR A 155 -47.62 -111.62 33.15
CA THR A 155 -46.59 -112.67 33.29
C THR A 155 -46.32 -113.03 34.77
N ILE A 156 -46.44 -112.07 35.69
CA ILE A 156 -46.31 -112.30 37.15
C ILE A 156 -47.59 -112.91 37.72
N GLU A 157 -48.77 -112.45 37.29
CA GLU A 157 -50.08 -112.94 37.71
C GLU A 157 -50.31 -114.38 37.24
N GLY A 158 -50.03 -114.71 35.97
CA GLY A 158 -50.04 -116.10 35.50
C GLY A 158 -49.04 -117.00 36.23
N LYS A 159 -47.87 -116.47 36.60
CA LYS A 159 -46.91 -117.20 37.46
C LYS A 159 -47.33 -117.33 38.91
N LEU A 160 -48.24 -116.48 39.40
CA LEU A 160 -48.86 -116.64 40.71
C LEU A 160 -49.96 -117.70 40.67
N GLU A 161 -50.76 -117.76 39.59
CA GLU A 161 -51.71 -118.86 39.36
C GLU A 161 -51.00 -120.23 39.23
N ASP A 162 -49.83 -120.28 38.57
CA ASP A 162 -48.96 -121.48 38.54
C ASP A 162 -48.42 -121.88 39.94
N ILE A 163 -48.34 -120.94 40.89
CA ILE A 163 -47.80 -121.17 42.25
C ILE A 163 -48.90 -121.55 43.26
N ASP A 164 -50.10 -120.97 43.15
CA ASP A 164 -51.24 -121.28 44.03
C ASP A 164 -51.82 -122.70 43.79
N GLY A 165 -51.36 -123.40 42.75
CA GLY A 165 -51.65 -124.82 42.51
C GLY A 165 -50.93 -125.82 43.44
N ILE A 166 -49.95 -125.40 44.25
CA ILE A 166 -49.11 -126.33 45.02
C ILE A 166 -49.71 -126.67 46.40
N SER A 167 -50.57 -127.68 46.38
CA SER A 167 -51.10 -128.44 47.52
C SER A 167 -50.08 -128.73 48.64
N LEU A 168 -50.48 -128.46 49.89
CA LEU A 168 -49.85 -129.01 51.11
C LEU A 168 -50.89 -129.77 51.96
N ASP A 169 -50.86 -131.10 51.90
CA ASP A 169 -51.70 -132.03 52.66
C ASP A 169 -51.10 -132.38 54.04
N PRO A 170 -51.82 -132.20 55.16
CA PRO A 170 -51.38 -132.59 56.50
C PRO A 170 -52.10 -133.83 57.09
N LYS A 171 -52.43 -134.86 56.30
CA LYS A 171 -53.02 -136.13 56.80
C LYS A 171 -52.01 -137.15 57.33
N ALA A 172 -51.54 -136.99 58.57
CA ALA A 172 -50.70 -138.02 59.22
C ALA A 172 -50.76 -138.12 60.77
N LEU A 173 -51.95 -138.04 61.40
CA LEU A 173 -52.08 -138.40 62.84
C LEU A 173 -53.38 -139.16 63.18
N SER A 174 -53.42 -140.38 62.65
CA SER A 174 -54.14 -141.56 63.13
C SER A 174 -53.98 -141.80 64.65
N MET A 175 -54.91 -142.41 65.42
CA MET A 175 -56.32 -142.82 65.24
C MET A 175 -56.92 -143.13 66.64
N MET A 176 -58.26 -143.27 66.73
CA MET A 176 -58.99 -144.00 67.81
C MET A 176 -58.94 -143.39 69.25
N SER A 177 -59.90 -143.64 70.15
CA SER A 177 -61.30 -144.09 69.99
C SER A 177 -62.11 -143.88 71.29
N SER A 178 -63.38 -143.50 71.14
CA SER A 178 -64.55 -143.83 71.99
C SER A 178 -64.45 -144.07 73.52
N SER A 179 -65.44 -143.50 74.24
CA SER A 179 -66.07 -144.05 75.46
C SER A 179 -65.45 -143.83 76.85
N ARG A 180 -66.01 -142.85 77.57
CA ARG A 180 -66.37 -142.87 79.02
C ARG A 180 -65.37 -143.46 80.04
N SER A 181 -64.44 -142.65 80.54
CA SER A 181 -63.79 -142.88 81.87
C SER A 181 -63.40 -141.59 82.62
N ARG A 182 -64.40 -140.77 82.95
CA ARG A 182 -64.44 -139.78 84.07
C ARG A 182 -63.14 -139.04 84.50
N THR A 183 -63.03 -137.82 83.97
CA THR A 183 -62.90 -136.56 84.74
C THR A 183 -61.53 -136.10 85.29
N ASP A 184 -60.65 -136.95 85.83
CA ASP A 184 -59.46 -136.42 86.55
C ASP A 184 -58.26 -136.02 85.65
N GLU A 185 -57.95 -136.77 84.59
CA GLU A 185 -56.81 -136.45 83.71
C GLU A 185 -57.01 -135.11 82.96
N SER A 186 -58.27 -134.81 82.59
CA SER A 186 -58.67 -133.58 81.91
C SER A 186 -58.26 -132.31 82.66
N ARG A 187 -58.21 -132.35 84.00
CA ARG A 187 -57.79 -131.20 84.82
C ARG A 187 -56.31 -130.86 84.62
N ARG A 188 -55.44 -131.88 84.45
CA ARG A 188 -54.01 -131.70 84.18
C ARG A 188 -53.78 -131.22 82.75
N GLU A 189 -54.49 -131.79 81.78
CA GLU A 189 -54.42 -131.38 80.37
C GLU A 189 -54.86 -129.92 80.21
N THR A 190 -55.96 -129.53 80.84
CA THR A 190 -56.47 -128.15 80.83
C THR A 190 -55.48 -127.18 81.48
N SER A 191 -54.76 -127.60 82.54
CA SER A 191 -53.67 -126.79 83.11
C SER A 191 -52.48 -126.63 82.16
N ARG A 192 -52.08 -127.68 81.43
CA ARG A 192 -51.03 -127.57 80.40
C ARG A 192 -51.45 -126.63 79.26
N MET A 193 -52.66 -126.83 78.71
CA MET A 193 -53.20 -125.95 77.67
C MET A 193 -53.34 -124.51 78.16
N LYS A 194 -53.80 -124.28 79.39
CA LYS A 194 -53.90 -122.92 79.95
C LYS A 194 -52.53 -122.26 80.09
N ASN A 195 -51.50 -123.00 80.49
CA ASN A 195 -50.13 -122.47 80.54
C ASN A 195 -49.62 -122.17 79.12
N ALA A 196 -49.78 -123.08 78.16
CA ALA A 196 -49.40 -122.85 76.77
C ALA A 196 -50.15 -121.65 76.13
N ILE A 197 -51.42 -121.45 76.46
CA ILE A 197 -52.20 -120.27 76.05
C ILE A 197 -51.63 -119.00 76.68
N LEU A 198 -51.27 -119.00 77.98
CA LEU A 198 -50.62 -117.87 78.64
C LEU A 198 -49.22 -117.58 78.05
N ASP A 199 -48.47 -118.61 77.68
CA ASP A 199 -47.18 -118.49 77.01
C ASP A 199 -47.34 -117.88 75.61
N TYR A 200 -48.29 -118.37 74.80
CA TYR A 200 -48.62 -117.79 73.49
C TYR A 200 -49.19 -116.36 73.61
N GLU A 201 -50.05 -116.06 74.59
CA GLU A 201 -50.49 -114.69 74.88
C GLU A 201 -49.31 -113.78 75.25
N SER A 202 -48.32 -114.29 76.01
CA SER A 202 -47.11 -113.55 76.35
C SER A 202 -46.18 -113.35 75.13
N GLN A 203 -46.22 -114.27 74.17
CA GLN A 203 -45.47 -114.19 72.92
C GLN A 203 -46.14 -113.21 71.95
N ILE A 204 -47.46 -113.28 71.82
CA ILE A 204 -48.28 -112.31 71.05
C ILE A 204 -48.09 -110.90 71.62
N LYS A 205 -48.14 -110.70 72.95
CA LYS A 205 -47.86 -109.40 73.58
C LYS A 205 -46.43 -108.92 73.32
N ARG A 206 -45.44 -109.82 73.32
CA ARG A 206 -44.05 -109.49 72.96
C ARG A 206 -43.92 -109.07 71.48
N LEU A 207 -44.54 -109.81 70.57
CA LEU A 207 -44.56 -109.50 69.13
C LEU A 207 -45.33 -108.21 68.83
N GLN A 208 -46.46 -107.96 69.50
CA GLN A 208 -47.23 -106.72 69.37
C GLN A 208 -46.44 -105.50 69.87
N ASN A 209 -45.68 -105.64 70.96
CA ASN A 209 -44.78 -104.58 71.42
C ASN A 209 -43.59 -104.38 70.47
N GLN A 210 -43.01 -105.45 69.92
CA GLN A 210 -41.95 -105.35 68.90
C GLN A 210 -42.46 -104.69 67.62
N LEU A 211 -43.68 -105.02 67.17
CA LEU A 211 -44.33 -104.40 66.02
C LEU A 211 -44.55 -102.90 66.28
N ARG A 212 -45.19 -102.52 67.39
CA ARG A 212 -45.36 -101.11 67.77
C ARG A 212 -44.05 -100.32 67.86
N ASN A 213 -43.00 -100.94 68.38
CA ASN A 213 -41.68 -100.31 68.40
C ASN A 213 -41.17 -100.08 66.97
N LYS A 214 -41.31 -101.08 66.07
CA LYS A 214 -40.94 -100.96 64.66
C LYS A 214 -41.83 -99.98 63.88
N ASP A 215 -43.12 -99.89 64.20
CA ASP A 215 -44.02 -98.87 63.65
C ASP A 215 -43.53 -97.47 64.06
N SER A 216 -43.17 -97.26 65.33
CA SER A 216 -42.64 -95.98 65.81
C SER A 216 -41.24 -95.64 65.26
N GLU A 217 -40.41 -96.64 64.99
CA GLU A 217 -39.11 -96.51 64.31
C GLU A 217 -39.30 -96.15 62.84
N ASN A 218 -40.28 -96.75 62.16
CA ASN A 218 -40.65 -96.42 60.79
C ASN A 218 -41.25 -95.01 60.68
N GLU A 219 -42.11 -94.60 61.63
CA GLU A 219 -42.59 -93.21 61.71
C GLU A 219 -41.44 -92.21 61.92
N MET A 220 -40.44 -92.54 62.73
CA MET A 220 -39.23 -91.70 62.89
C MET A 220 -38.49 -91.57 61.56
N LEU A 221 -38.18 -92.69 60.89
CA LEU A 221 -37.49 -92.70 59.60
C LEU A 221 -38.28 -91.98 58.48
N VAL A 222 -39.61 -92.02 58.51
CA VAL A 222 -40.46 -91.24 57.58
C VAL A 222 -40.38 -89.74 57.86
N ARG A 223 -40.29 -89.32 59.13
CA ARG A 223 -40.09 -87.90 59.50
C ARG A 223 -38.67 -87.43 59.13
N GLU A 224 -37.64 -88.18 59.51
CA GLU A 224 -36.24 -87.91 59.14
C GLU A 224 -36.07 -87.82 57.62
N ARG A 225 -36.74 -88.70 56.85
CA ARG A 225 -36.76 -88.60 55.39
C ARG A 225 -37.48 -87.34 54.90
N ALA A 226 -38.63 -86.98 55.47
CA ALA A 226 -39.35 -85.76 55.06
C ALA A 226 -38.56 -84.48 55.37
N GLU A 227 -37.81 -84.47 56.48
CA GLU A 227 -36.88 -83.40 56.83
C GLU A 227 -35.68 -83.36 55.86
N LEU A 228 -35.12 -84.51 55.47
CA LEU A 228 -34.08 -84.61 54.46
C LEU A 228 -34.56 -84.15 53.06
N ASP A 229 -35.73 -84.60 52.62
CA ASP A 229 -36.36 -84.19 51.36
C ASP A 229 -36.67 -82.67 51.36
N SER A 230 -36.97 -82.08 52.53
CA SER A 230 -37.12 -80.63 52.71
C SER A 230 -35.78 -79.88 52.63
N HIS A 231 -34.73 -80.39 53.27
CA HIS A 231 -33.39 -79.79 53.21
C HIS A 231 -32.77 -79.90 51.81
N LEU A 232 -33.04 -80.97 51.07
CA LEU A 232 -32.60 -81.11 49.67
C LEU A 232 -33.26 -80.07 48.75
N ARG A 233 -34.55 -79.74 48.97
CA ARG A 233 -35.21 -78.63 48.25
C ARG A 233 -34.61 -77.28 48.61
N GLN A 234 -34.43 -76.99 49.89
CA GLN A 234 -33.79 -75.74 50.35
C GLN A 234 -32.36 -75.59 49.80
N ALA A 235 -31.61 -76.68 49.68
CA ALA A 235 -30.27 -76.68 49.08
C ALA A 235 -30.32 -76.45 47.57
N ALA A 236 -31.30 -77.02 46.85
CA ALA A 236 -31.49 -76.79 45.42
C ALA A 236 -31.95 -75.33 45.13
N GLU A 237 -32.89 -74.81 45.91
CA GLU A 237 -33.36 -73.41 45.83
C GLU A 237 -32.19 -72.43 46.11
N ALA A 238 -31.39 -72.69 47.14
CA ALA A 238 -30.21 -71.87 47.45
C ALA A 238 -29.11 -71.96 46.38
N LEU A 239 -28.96 -73.11 45.72
CA LEU A 239 -28.01 -73.31 44.63
C LEU A 239 -28.48 -72.59 43.35
N GLN A 240 -29.76 -72.68 43.00
CA GLN A 240 -30.34 -71.91 41.88
C GLN A 240 -30.16 -70.39 42.09
N ILE A 241 -30.44 -69.87 43.29
CA ILE A 241 -30.23 -68.45 43.61
C ILE A 241 -28.75 -68.05 43.47
N ALA A 242 -27.81 -68.94 43.81
CA ALA A 242 -26.39 -68.70 43.63
C ALA A 242 -25.97 -68.73 42.15
N GLU A 243 -26.54 -69.63 41.33
CA GLU A 243 -26.31 -69.69 39.88
C GLU A 243 -26.87 -68.44 39.17
N GLU A 244 -28.08 -68.00 39.54
CA GLU A 244 -28.68 -66.75 39.03
C GLU A 244 -27.85 -65.51 39.39
N GLU A 245 -27.27 -65.45 40.60
CA GLU A 245 -26.40 -64.34 41.01
C GLU A 245 -25.04 -64.38 40.32
N VAL A 246 -24.46 -65.58 40.11
CA VAL A 246 -23.23 -65.72 39.30
C VAL A 246 -23.48 -65.26 37.86
N ALA A 247 -24.61 -65.63 37.25
CA ALA A 247 -24.95 -65.19 35.89
C ALA A 247 -25.02 -63.65 35.78
N LYS A 248 -25.66 -62.96 36.75
CA LYS A 248 -25.68 -61.49 36.82
C LYS A 248 -24.28 -60.89 36.98
N LEU A 249 -23.44 -61.46 37.85
CA LEU A 249 -22.07 -61.00 38.06
C LEU A 249 -21.17 -61.23 36.84
N GLU A 250 -21.45 -62.25 36.01
CA GLU A 250 -20.79 -62.43 34.72
C GLU A 250 -21.29 -61.44 33.67
N GLU A 251 -22.58 -61.09 33.67
CA GLU A 251 -23.13 -60.04 32.80
C GLU A 251 -22.59 -58.64 33.17
N GLU A 252 -22.64 -58.24 34.45
CA GLU A 252 -22.05 -57.00 34.96
C GLU A 252 -20.56 -56.89 34.61
N LYS A 253 -19.82 -58.00 34.71
CA LYS A 253 -18.41 -58.09 34.31
C LYS A 253 -18.21 -57.88 32.81
N VAL A 254 -19.09 -58.39 31.95
CA VAL A 254 -19.03 -58.13 30.49
C VAL A 254 -19.32 -56.66 30.21
N GLN A 255 -20.39 -56.10 30.77
CA GLN A 255 -20.73 -54.68 30.62
C GLN A 255 -19.60 -53.74 31.11
N LEU A 256 -18.93 -54.10 32.22
CA LEU A 256 -17.77 -53.36 32.72
C LEU A 256 -16.53 -53.48 31.83
N LEU A 257 -16.31 -54.62 31.16
CA LEU A 257 -15.21 -54.80 30.20
C LEU A 257 -15.48 -54.00 28.92
N GLU A 258 -16.69 -54.04 28.38
CA GLU A 258 -17.11 -53.20 27.24
C GLU A 258 -16.97 -51.71 27.56
N TYR A 259 -17.39 -51.27 28.75
CA TYR A 259 -17.19 -49.89 29.20
C TYR A 259 -15.71 -49.48 29.25
N VAL A 260 -14.82 -50.36 29.73
CA VAL A 260 -13.38 -50.12 29.74
C VAL A 260 -12.80 -50.05 28.32
N GLU A 261 -13.23 -50.92 27.40
CA GLU A 261 -12.78 -50.91 26.00
C GLU A 261 -13.25 -49.65 25.25
N GLN A 262 -14.52 -49.26 25.43
CA GLN A 262 -15.08 -48.01 24.91
C GLN A 262 -14.32 -46.79 25.45
N HIS A 263 -14.06 -46.73 26.77
CA HIS A 263 -13.34 -45.62 27.38
C HIS A 263 -11.87 -45.58 26.95
N THR A 264 -11.22 -46.74 26.79
CA THR A 264 -9.84 -46.84 26.26
C THR A 264 -9.78 -46.35 24.81
N THR A 265 -10.80 -46.66 24.00
CA THR A 265 -10.92 -46.18 22.62
C THR A 265 -11.10 -44.66 22.57
N LYS A 266 -12.03 -44.11 23.37
CA LYS A 266 -12.27 -42.66 23.49
C LYS A 266 -11.03 -41.91 24.01
N GLU A 267 -10.22 -42.53 24.87
CA GLU A 267 -8.95 -41.98 25.33
C GLU A 267 -7.89 -41.93 24.22
N HIS A 268 -7.76 -42.97 23.38
CA HIS A 268 -6.89 -42.95 22.19
C HIS A 268 -7.36 -41.95 21.11
N GLU A 269 -8.66 -41.68 21.02
CA GLU A 269 -9.21 -40.64 20.14
C GLU A 269 -8.89 -39.24 20.67
N MET A 270 -9.11 -38.97 21.95
CA MET A 270 -8.71 -37.70 22.59
C MET A 270 -7.18 -37.49 22.54
N GLU A 271 -6.37 -38.54 22.68
CA GLU A 271 -4.92 -38.44 22.50
C GLU A 271 -4.54 -38.11 21.05
N ARG A 272 -5.26 -38.66 20.06
CA ARG A 272 -5.06 -38.34 18.64
C ARG A 272 -5.40 -36.87 18.36
N GLU A 273 -6.56 -36.40 18.82
CA GLU A 273 -6.99 -34.99 18.72
C GLU A 273 -5.98 -34.04 19.40
N LEU A 274 -5.50 -34.40 20.60
CA LEU A 274 -4.49 -33.62 21.33
C LEU A 274 -3.17 -33.54 20.56
N ASN A 275 -2.74 -34.63 19.91
CA ASN A 275 -1.53 -34.66 19.08
C ASN A 275 -1.69 -33.87 17.78
N GLU A 276 -2.88 -33.90 17.14
CA GLU A 276 -3.18 -33.11 15.94
C GLU A 276 -3.26 -31.61 16.27
N LEU A 277 -3.93 -31.24 17.36
CA LEU A 277 -3.98 -29.87 17.87
C LEU A 277 -2.58 -29.36 18.27
N SER A 278 -1.73 -30.24 18.83
CA SER A 278 -0.34 -29.90 19.17
C SER A 278 0.50 -29.61 17.92
N LYS A 279 0.36 -30.39 16.85
CA LYS A 279 1.00 -30.10 15.55
C LYS A 279 0.53 -28.77 14.98
N TYR A 280 -0.79 -28.51 15.01
CA TYR A 280 -1.34 -27.24 14.55
C TYR A 280 -0.80 -26.04 15.35
N PHE A 281 -0.56 -26.19 16.65
CA PHE A 281 0.14 -25.17 17.45
C PHE A 281 1.63 -25.02 17.13
N GLU A 282 2.34 -26.05 16.65
CA GLU A 282 3.72 -25.90 16.18
C GLU A 282 3.78 -25.26 14.79
N GLU A 283 2.89 -25.63 13.88
CA GLU A 283 2.74 -24.99 12.56
C GLU A 283 2.39 -23.50 12.72
N MET A 284 1.41 -23.17 13.57
CA MET A 284 1.06 -21.77 13.87
C MET A 284 2.22 -20.97 14.49
N LYS A 285 3.05 -21.59 15.35
CA LYS A 285 4.26 -20.93 15.89
C LYS A 285 5.31 -20.69 14.79
N LYS A 286 5.50 -21.66 13.89
CA LYS A 286 6.42 -21.56 12.75
C LYS A 286 5.97 -20.44 11.80
N ASP A 287 4.70 -20.43 11.41
CA ASP A 287 4.13 -19.41 10.52
C ASP A 287 4.17 -18.01 11.15
N PHE A 288 3.94 -17.90 12.47
CA PHE A 288 4.12 -16.65 13.21
C PHE A 288 5.59 -16.19 13.20
N HIS A 289 6.55 -17.11 13.34
CA HIS A 289 7.98 -16.78 13.30
C HIS A 289 8.42 -16.36 11.89
N GLU A 290 8.00 -17.07 10.84
CA GLU A 290 8.25 -16.70 9.44
C GLU A 290 7.62 -15.34 9.08
N THR A 291 6.43 -15.05 9.61
CA THR A 291 5.78 -13.73 9.49
C THR A 291 6.56 -12.65 10.22
N LEU A 292 7.08 -12.93 11.42
CA LEU A 292 7.91 -11.98 12.19
C LEU A 292 9.22 -11.65 11.45
N THR A 293 9.95 -12.65 10.97
CA THR A 293 11.18 -12.47 10.18
C THR A 293 10.90 -11.72 8.87
N SER A 294 9.77 -12.01 8.21
CA SER A 294 9.35 -11.27 7.02
C SER A 294 9.09 -9.78 7.33
N LEU A 295 8.39 -9.49 8.43
CA LEU A 295 8.12 -8.12 8.89
C LEU A 295 9.39 -7.34 9.24
N GLU A 296 10.40 -8.01 9.81
CA GLU A 296 11.73 -7.42 10.06
C GLU A 296 12.46 -7.11 8.74
N GLY A 297 12.40 -8.03 7.76
CA GLY A 297 12.90 -7.79 6.40
C GLY A 297 12.22 -6.62 5.69
N TYR A 298 10.89 -6.48 5.84
CA TYR A 298 10.15 -5.33 5.34
C TYR A 298 10.57 -4.02 6.01
N LYS A 299 10.75 -3.98 7.34
CA LYS A 299 11.23 -2.79 8.06
C LYS A 299 12.64 -2.38 7.63
N ALA A 300 13.55 -3.34 7.44
CA ALA A 300 14.90 -3.06 6.94
C ALA A 300 14.85 -2.50 5.50
N THR A 301 13.97 -3.04 4.65
CA THR A 301 13.76 -2.57 3.27
C THR A 301 13.16 -1.16 3.25
N GLN A 302 12.15 -0.88 4.08
CA GLN A 302 11.55 0.44 4.24
C GLN A 302 12.60 1.47 4.69
N SER A 303 13.39 1.16 5.72
CA SER A 303 14.43 2.08 6.22
C SER A 303 15.49 2.40 5.14
N LYS A 304 15.83 1.43 4.29
CA LYS A 304 16.70 1.66 3.12
C LYS A 304 16.03 2.55 2.07
N GLN A 305 14.75 2.33 1.76
CA GLN A 305 13.98 3.16 0.83
C GLN A 305 13.80 4.59 1.34
N GLU A 306 13.57 4.79 2.63
CA GLU A 306 13.50 6.11 3.26
C GLU A 306 14.83 6.88 3.14
N ALA A 307 15.97 6.18 3.31
CA ALA A 307 17.29 6.76 3.09
C ALA A 307 17.55 7.12 1.60
N GLU A 308 17.18 6.24 0.66
CA GLU A 308 17.26 6.52 -0.78
C GLU A 308 16.38 7.71 -1.19
N ILE A 309 15.18 7.81 -0.62
CA ILE A 309 14.26 8.95 -0.81
C ILE A 309 14.88 10.25 -0.30
N GLU A 310 15.58 10.25 0.83
CA GLU A 310 16.24 11.47 1.34
C GLU A 310 17.41 11.91 0.45
N VAL A 311 18.21 10.96 -0.06
CA VAL A 311 19.25 11.25 -1.07
C VAL A 311 18.64 11.87 -2.33
N TYR A 312 17.53 11.33 -2.85
CA TYR A 312 16.85 11.92 -4.00
C TYR A 312 16.23 13.29 -3.72
N LYS A 313 15.82 13.61 -2.49
CA LYS A 313 15.42 14.98 -2.11
C LYS A 313 16.61 15.94 -2.14
N GLU A 314 17.79 15.52 -1.65
CA GLU A 314 18.99 16.34 -1.75
C GLU A 314 19.41 16.56 -3.21
N GLU A 315 19.38 15.53 -4.06
CA GLU A 315 19.66 15.67 -5.49
C GLU A 315 18.65 16.60 -6.18
N LEU A 316 17.34 16.48 -5.87
CA LEU A 316 16.32 17.40 -6.37
C LEU A 316 16.54 18.84 -5.90
N PHE A 317 16.96 19.05 -4.65
CA PHE A 317 17.29 20.39 -4.13
C PHE A 317 18.51 20.98 -4.85
N LYS A 318 19.60 20.21 -4.99
CA LYS A 318 20.82 20.60 -5.72
C LYS A 318 20.49 20.93 -7.18
N ASN A 319 19.72 20.08 -7.87
CA ASN A 319 19.25 20.34 -9.24
C ASN A 319 18.33 21.57 -9.32
N SER A 320 17.46 21.81 -8.34
CA SER A 320 16.60 23.01 -8.28
C SER A 320 17.36 24.30 -7.98
N GLN A 321 18.54 24.21 -7.33
CA GLN A 321 19.46 25.33 -7.22
C GLN A 321 20.16 25.59 -8.57
N VAL A 322 20.74 24.56 -9.19
CA VAL A 322 21.39 24.65 -10.51
C VAL A 322 20.43 25.16 -11.59
N ILE A 323 19.14 24.78 -11.55
CA ILE A 323 18.11 25.32 -12.46
C ILE A 323 17.88 26.82 -12.24
N ARG A 324 17.89 27.31 -11.00
CA ARG A 324 17.78 28.76 -10.70
C ARG A 324 19.01 29.53 -11.18
N GLU A 325 20.20 28.98 -10.95
CA GLU A 325 21.46 29.54 -11.46
C GLU A 325 21.47 29.60 -13.01
N TYR A 326 20.96 28.58 -13.70
CA TYR A 326 20.78 28.63 -15.16
C TYR A 326 19.70 29.62 -15.60
N GLN A 327 18.59 29.77 -14.86
CA GLN A 327 17.55 30.77 -15.16
C GLN A 327 18.11 32.19 -15.04
N GLU A 328 18.84 32.50 -13.97
CA GLU A 328 19.51 33.79 -13.78
C GLU A 328 20.57 34.06 -14.86
N ASN A 329 21.37 33.07 -15.22
CA ASN A 329 22.31 33.18 -16.34
C ASN A 329 21.59 33.43 -17.69
N VAL A 330 20.44 32.80 -17.93
CA VAL A 330 19.61 33.06 -19.12
C VAL A 330 19.01 34.48 -19.08
N GLU A 331 18.58 34.98 -17.93
CA GLU A 331 18.09 36.35 -17.75
C GLU A 331 19.20 37.38 -18.06
N ASN A 332 20.41 37.15 -17.53
CA ASN A 332 21.59 37.95 -17.80
C ASN A 332 22.01 37.90 -19.27
N LEU A 333 21.93 36.73 -19.93
CA LEU A 333 22.20 36.61 -21.36
C LEU A 333 21.15 37.32 -22.22
N LYS A 334 19.85 37.25 -21.90
CA LYS A 334 18.79 38.04 -22.56
C LYS A 334 19.10 39.54 -22.47
N LYS A 335 19.53 40.01 -21.29
CA LYS A 335 19.92 41.42 -21.07
C LYS A 335 21.11 41.81 -21.94
N GLN A 336 22.18 41.02 -21.97
CA GLN A 336 23.33 41.28 -22.85
C GLN A 336 22.96 41.23 -24.34
N VAL A 337 22.00 40.38 -24.74
CA VAL A 337 21.47 40.35 -26.11
C VAL A 337 20.72 41.64 -26.42
N SER A 338 19.83 42.12 -25.55
CA SER A 338 19.09 43.38 -25.81
C SER A 338 20.01 44.61 -25.82
N GLU A 339 21.03 44.65 -24.97
CA GLU A 339 22.11 45.67 -25.00
C GLU A 339 22.88 45.64 -26.34
N LYS A 340 23.20 44.44 -26.85
CA LYS A 340 23.85 44.25 -28.16
C LYS A 340 22.92 44.56 -29.34
N GLU A 341 21.62 44.32 -29.23
CA GLU A 341 20.64 44.71 -30.25
C GLU A 341 20.48 46.22 -30.35
N VAL A 342 20.48 46.94 -29.21
CA VAL A 342 20.52 48.40 -29.18
C VAL A 342 21.82 48.93 -29.81
N LEU A 343 22.98 48.37 -29.45
CA LEU A 343 24.25 48.71 -30.10
C LEU A 343 24.24 48.44 -31.62
N ALA A 344 23.72 47.28 -32.05
CA ALA A 344 23.62 46.94 -33.47
C ALA A 344 22.62 47.83 -34.23
N LYS A 345 21.58 48.34 -33.57
CA LYS A 345 20.67 49.35 -34.13
C LYS A 345 21.39 50.70 -34.27
N ASN A 346 22.11 51.14 -33.24
CA ASN A 346 22.89 52.38 -33.28
C ASN A 346 23.95 52.33 -34.40
N TYR A 347 24.70 51.23 -34.54
CA TYR A 347 25.66 51.07 -35.64
C TYR A 347 25.02 51.01 -37.03
N LYS A 348 23.78 50.51 -37.16
CA LYS A 348 23.03 50.61 -38.42
C LYS A 348 22.63 52.05 -38.73
N GLU A 349 22.22 52.82 -37.73
CA GLU A 349 21.89 54.24 -37.88
C GLU A 349 23.13 55.10 -38.16
N GLU A 350 24.27 54.82 -37.53
CA GLU A 350 25.56 55.44 -37.88
C GLU A 350 25.99 55.09 -39.31
N LYS A 351 25.83 53.81 -39.72
CA LYS A 351 26.13 53.38 -41.08
C LYS A 351 25.26 54.10 -42.11
N THR A 352 23.94 54.17 -41.93
CA THR A 352 23.07 54.87 -42.91
C THR A 352 23.34 56.37 -42.94
N ASN A 353 23.67 56.99 -41.80
CA ASN A 353 24.13 58.38 -41.76
C ASN A 353 25.47 58.59 -42.51
N ALA A 354 26.39 57.62 -42.45
CA ALA A 354 27.62 57.64 -43.22
C ALA A 354 27.37 57.41 -44.73
N GLU A 355 26.45 56.51 -45.10
CA GLU A 355 26.04 56.26 -46.48
C GLU A 355 25.40 57.52 -47.09
N ILE A 356 24.45 58.17 -46.39
CA ILE A 356 23.87 59.47 -46.78
C ILE A 356 24.92 60.58 -46.93
N LYS A 357 26.01 60.53 -46.14
CA LYS A 357 27.14 61.47 -46.26
C LYS A 357 28.02 61.16 -47.47
N ILE A 358 28.20 59.88 -47.82
CA ILE A 358 28.91 59.44 -49.02
C ILE A 358 28.11 59.83 -50.28
N GLU A 359 26.80 59.59 -50.31
CA GLU A 359 25.92 59.99 -51.43
C GLU A 359 25.99 61.50 -51.69
N LYS A 360 25.96 62.32 -50.64
CA LYS A 360 26.12 63.79 -50.76
C LYS A 360 27.49 64.20 -51.28
N LEU A 361 28.55 63.47 -50.93
CA LEU A 361 29.89 63.71 -51.47
C LEU A 361 30.02 63.22 -52.92
N GLN A 362 29.38 62.11 -53.28
CA GLN A 362 29.31 61.61 -54.66
C GLN A 362 28.55 62.59 -55.57
N ALA A 363 27.37 63.08 -55.16
CA ALA A 363 26.63 64.10 -55.92
C ALA A 363 27.44 65.39 -56.11
N ASN A 364 28.22 65.81 -55.10
CA ASN A 364 29.14 66.94 -55.24
C ASN A 364 30.30 66.64 -56.22
N VAL A 365 30.87 65.43 -56.19
CA VAL A 365 31.92 65.00 -57.12
C VAL A 365 31.37 64.88 -58.55
N GLU A 366 30.15 64.37 -58.74
CA GLU A 366 29.48 64.33 -60.04
C GLU A 366 29.22 65.73 -60.58
N SER A 367 28.70 66.65 -59.76
CA SER A 367 28.51 68.06 -60.14
C SER A 367 29.82 68.75 -60.55
N LEU A 368 30.90 68.53 -59.79
CA LEU A 368 32.24 69.02 -60.13
C LEU A 368 32.80 68.36 -61.40
N THR A 369 32.54 67.07 -61.60
CA THR A 369 32.96 66.33 -62.78
C THR A 369 32.21 66.80 -64.02
N GLU A 370 30.92 67.11 -63.93
CA GLU A 370 30.15 67.65 -65.06
C GLU A 370 30.58 69.08 -65.41
N SER A 371 30.86 69.92 -64.42
CA SER A 371 31.44 71.26 -64.64
C SER A 371 32.84 71.20 -65.25
N LEU A 372 33.64 70.17 -64.88
CA LEU A 372 34.94 69.90 -65.52
C LEU A 372 34.77 69.39 -66.96
N LYS A 373 33.78 68.53 -67.24
CA LYS A 373 33.44 68.13 -68.62
C LYS A 373 32.98 69.31 -69.45
N GLU A 374 32.18 70.23 -68.90
CA GLU A 374 31.69 71.41 -69.60
C GLU A 374 32.84 72.34 -70.01
N THR A 375 33.78 72.61 -69.10
CA THR A 375 35.01 73.37 -69.41
C THR A 375 35.97 72.63 -70.36
N GLN A 376 36.06 71.30 -70.27
CA GLN A 376 36.80 70.46 -71.25
C GLN A 376 36.13 70.44 -72.62
N LEU A 377 34.80 70.44 -72.68
CA LEU A 377 34.03 70.50 -73.91
C LEU A 377 34.19 71.86 -74.59
N ASP A 378 34.23 72.95 -73.85
CA ASP A 378 34.45 74.29 -74.41
C ASP A 378 35.90 74.50 -74.89
N THR A 379 36.89 73.91 -74.23
CA THR A 379 38.25 73.83 -74.79
C THR A 379 38.31 72.92 -76.02
N SER A 380 37.54 71.83 -76.05
CA SER A 380 37.46 70.94 -77.22
C SER A 380 36.78 71.62 -78.42
N LYS A 381 35.71 72.40 -78.22
CA LYS A 381 35.07 73.22 -79.28
C LYS A 381 36.04 74.24 -79.87
N LEU A 382 36.88 74.88 -79.04
CA LEU A 382 37.93 75.79 -79.50
C LEU A 382 38.99 75.07 -80.34
N GLN A 383 39.34 73.83 -80.00
CA GLN A 383 40.24 72.99 -80.78
C GLN A 383 39.60 72.49 -82.09
N GLU A 384 38.33 72.05 -82.07
CA GLU A 384 37.60 71.63 -83.27
C GLU A 384 37.37 72.79 -84.26
N HIS A 385 37.20 74.02 -83.77
CA HIS A 385 37.21 75.22 -84.62
C HIS A 385 38.57 75.47 -85.30
N LEU A 386 39.67 75.01 -84.71
CA LEU A 386 41.01 75.04 -85.30
C LEU A 386 41.17 73.94 -86.36
N ASP A 387 40.80 72.71 -86.04
CA ASP A 387 41.04 71.53 -86.88
C ASP A 387 40.04 71.38 -88.03
N SER A 388 38.81 71.89 -87.88
CA SER A 388 37.80 71.89 -88.97
C SER A 388 38.18 72.81 -90.13
N LEU A 389 38.91 73.91 -89.86
CA LEU A 389 39.54 74.73 -90.89
C LEU A 389 40.61 73.96 -91.68
N SER A 390 41.27 72.96 -91.08
CA SER A 390 42.34 72.18 -91.71
C SER A 390 41.87 70.94 -92.49
N LYS A 391 40.63 70.46 -92.31
CA LYS A 391 40.17 69.17 -92.88
C LYS A 391 39.21 69.25 -94.06
N ASN A 392 38.65 70.42 -94.36
CA ASN A 392 37.67 70.59 -95.44
C ASN A 392 38.29 70.45 -96.86
N GLU A 393 39.62 70.37 -96.96
CA GLU A 393 40.38 70.42 -98.22
C GLU A 393 40.72 69.03 -98.82
N SER A 394 40.60 67.93 -98.06
CA SER A 394 41.18 66.63 -98.46
C SER A 394 40.19 65.46 -98.66
N GLN A 395 39.04 65.42 -97.99
CA GLN A 395 38.26 64.17 -97.83
C GLN A 395 37.39 63.76 -99.05
N LYS A 396 37.36 64.54 -100.15
CA LYS A 396 36.35 64.41 -101.23
C LYS A 396 36.62 63.34 -102.31
N SER A 397 37.75 62.63 -102.27
CA SER A 397 38.29 61.93 -103.45
C SER A 397 38.18 60.40 -103.48
N GLU A 398 38.19 59.67 -102.35
CA GLU A 398 38.67 58.27 -102.37
C GLU A 398 37.62 57.15 -102.18
N ASN A 399 36.56 57.36 -101.39
CA ASN A 399 35.78 56.26 -100.79
C ASN A 399 34.76 55.53 -101.71
N LEU A 400 34.81 55.69 -103.03
CA LEU A 400 33.74 55.20 -103.93
C LEU A 400 33.89 53.74 -104.42
N TYR A 401 35.01 53.04 -104.13
CA TYR A 401 35.44 51.92 -104.99
C TYR A 401 35.38 50.48 -104.43
N LYS A 402 35.19 50.25 -103.11
CA LYS A 402 35.55 48.95 -102.48
C LYS A 402 34.41 47.95 -102.20
N LEU A 403 33.14 48.34 -102.24
CA LEU A 403 32.04 47.58 -101.59
C LEU A 403 31.34 46.49 -102.45
N LYS A 404 31.99 45.87 -103.45
CA LYS A 404 31.29 45.15 -104.54
C LYS A 404 31.32 43.60 -104.52
N ASN A 405 32.21 42.95 -103.75
CA ASN A 405 32.66 41.58 -104.10
C ASN A 405 32.14 40.39 -103.26
N GLU A 406 31.42 40.58 -102.15
CA GLU A 406 31.21 39.50 -101.15
C GLU A 406 29.96 38.61 -101.37
N HIS A 407 29.22 38.79 -102.46
CA HIS A 407 27.84 38.24 -102.62
C HIS A 407 27.75 36.74 -102.99
N THR A 408 28.83 36.09 -103.44
CA THR A 408 28.69 34.84 -104.24
C THR A 408 28.58 33.53 -103.45
N SER A 409 29.01 33.47 -102.18
CA SER A 409 29.34 32.18 -101.53
C SER A 409 28.19 31.39 -100.87
N LEU A 410 27.00 31.98 -100.68
CA LEU A 410 26.01 31.47 -99.71
C LEU A 410 24.79 30.71 -100.29
N TYR A 411 24.77 30.38 -101.59
CA TYR A 411 23.53 29.91 -102.24
C TYR A 411 23.32 28.38 -102.29
N GLN A 412 24.37 27.56 -102.16
CA GLN A 412 24.32 26.14 -102.61
C GLN A 412 23.86 25.10 -101.57
N GLU A 413 23.79 25.44 -100.28
CA GLU A 413 23.56 24.47 -99.20
C GLU A 413 22.10 23.98 -99.08
N ASN A 414 21.15 24.67 -99.72
CA ASN A 414 19.72 24.62 -99.39
C ASN A 414 18.90 23.49 -100.08
N VAL A 415 19.55 22.50 -100.70
CA VAL A 415 18.87 21.51 -101.58
C VAL A 415 18.67 20.13 -100.92
N LEU A 416 19.64 19.64 -100.15
CA LEU A 416 19.71 18.23 -99.72
C LEU A 416 18.69 17.79 -98.65
N ILE A 417 17.95 18.73 -98.04
CA ILE A 417 17.07 18.43 -96.89
C ILE A 417 15.70 17.87 -97.31
N LYS A 418 15.26 18.07 -98.56
CA LYS A 418 13.87 17.78 -98.96
C LYS A 418 13.50 16.30 -99.15
N GLU A 419 14.44 15.41 -99.46
CA GLU A 419 14.09 14.03 -99.87
C GLU A 419 13.70 13.11 -98.71
N LYS A 420 14.24 13.33 -97.49
CA LYS A 420 14.04 12.42 -96.34
C LYS A 420 12.62 12.39 -95.76
N ILE A 421 11.74 13.33 -96.13
CA ILE A 421 10.39 13.44 -95.56
C ILE A 421 9.39 12.46 -96.23
N SER A 422 9.67 12.01 -97.47
CA SER A 422 8.69 11.28 -98.31
C SER A 422 8.40 9.83 -97.87
N MET A 423 9.31 9.17 -97.14
CA MET A 423 9.14 7.74 -96.80
C MET A 423 8.27 7.47 -95.57
N VAL A 424 8.29 8.36 -94.57
CA VAL A 424 7.64 8.12 -93.25
C VAL A 424 6.11 8.16 -93.33
N GLN A 425 5.54 8.75 -94.39
CA GLN A 425 4.09 8.92 -94.54
C GLN A 425 3.33 7.66 -95.02
N LYS A 426 3.99 6.51 -95.22
CA LYS A 426 3.36 5.31 -95.80
C LYS A 426 3.10 4.14 -94.84
N GLU A 427 3.60 4.20 -93.60
CA GLU A 427 3.47 3.07 -92.65
C GLU A 427 2.39 3.30 -91.58
N LEU A 428 1.84 4.52 -91.47
CA LEU A 428 0.89 4.92 -90.43
C LEU A 428 -0.58 4.52 -90.69
N GLU A 429 -0.92 3.98 -91.86
CA GLU A 429 -2.31 3.68 -92.26
C GLU A 429 -2.71 2.19 -92.15
N SER A 430 -1.76 1.27 -91.99
CA SER A 430 -2.04 -0.16 -91.78
C SER A 430 -2.52 -0.49 -90.37
N GLU A 431 -2.05 0.26 -89.37
CA GLU A 431 -2.23 -0.05 -87.94
C GLU A 431 -3.62 0.34 -87.38
N ARG A 432 -4.51 0.87 -88.22
CA ARG A 432 -5.85 1.37 -87.81
C ARG A 432 -6.99 0.34 -87.91
N ARG A 433 -6.68 -0.95 -88.11
CA ARG A 433 -7.67 -2.05 -88.27
C ARG A 433 -7.56 -3.21 -87.27
N SER A 434 -6.61 -3.19 -86.33
CA SER A 434 -6.36 -4.28 -85.36
C SER A 434 -7.07 -4.13 -84.01
N LYS A 435 -7.91 -3.10 -83.82
CA LYS A 435 -8.49 -2.75 -82.50
C LYS A 435 -9.93 -3.25 -82.24
N THR A 436 -10.55 -4.00 -83.15
CA THR A 436 -11.96 -4.44 -83.03
C THR A 436 -12.18 -5.95 -82.96
N GLU A 437 -11.13 -6.76 -82.87
CA GLU A 437 -11.24 -8.24 -82.76
C GLU A 437 -11.03 -8.75 -81.32
N LEU A 438 -10.38 -7.97 -80.45
CA LEU A 438 -9.96 -8.39 -79.11
C LEU A 438 -11.08 -8.51 -78.06
N GLU A 439 -12.30 -8.09 -78.37
CA GLU A 439 -13.46 -8.17 -77.48
C GLU A 439 -14.47 -9.27 -77.89
N ARG A 440 -14.23 -10.01 -78.98
CA ARG A 440 -15.15 -11.07 -79.46
C ARG A 440 -14.76 -12.50 -79.08
N ILE A 441 -13.52 -12.72 -78.61
CA ILE A 441 -12.92 -14.06 -78.38
C ILE A 441 -12.78 -14.36 -76.88
N ARG A 442 -13.76 -13.95 -76.05
CA ARG A 442 -13.82 -14.31 -74.61
C ARG A 442 -15.16 -14.83 -74.09
N GLU A 443 -16.25 -14.76 -74.86
CA GLU A 443 -17.58 -15.24 -74.42
C GLU A 443 -18.07 -16.53 -75.10
N LEU A 444 -17.35 -17.07 -76.09
CA LEU A 444 -17.82 -18.18 -76.92
C LEU A 444 -17.30 -19.56 -76.44
N ASP A 445 -16.04 -19.66 -76.04
CA ASP A 445 -15.38 -20.95 -75.74
C ASP A 445 -15.77 -21.55 -74.37
N ILE A 446 -16.31 -20.76 -73.44
CA ILE A 446 -16.74 -21.25 -72.12
C ILE A 446 -18.10 -21.98 -72.19
N LYS A 447 -18.94 -21.71 -73.19
CA LYS A 447 -20.28 -22.34 -73.31
C LYS A 447 -20.26 -23.72 -73.99
N GLN A 448 -19.36 -23.96 -74.94
CA GLN A 448 -19.32 -25.25 -75.66
C GLN A 448 -18.81 -26.42 -74.79
N LEU A 449 -18.09 -26.13 -73.70
CA LEU A 449 -17.55 -27.14 -72.77
C LEU A 449 -18.59 -27.75 -71.81
N GLN A 450 -19.82 -27.19 -71.72
CA GLN A 450 -20.88 -27.75 -70.87
C GLN A 450 -21.84 -28.72 -71.61
N GLU A 451 -21.97 -28.62 -72.94
CA GLU A 451 -22.91 -29.47 -73.70
C GLU A 451 -22.43 -30.92 -73.88
N PHE A 452 -21.11 -31.13 -74.04
CA PHE A 452 -20.57 -32.48 -74.28
C PHE A 452 -20.71 -33.43 -73.07
N LYS A 453 -20.84 -32.91 -71.85
CA LYS A 453 -20.97 -33.72 -70.63
C LYS A 453 -22.35 -34.41 -70.52
N SER A 454 -23.38 -33.86 -71.17
CA SER A 454 -24.75 -34.40 -71.09
C SER A 454 -24.95 -35.65 -71.96
N LYS A 455 -24.24 -35.76 -73.09
CA LYS A 455 -24.48 -36.79 -74.13
C LYS A 455 -23.81 -38.16 -73.87
N MET A 456 -23.02 -38.32 -72.79
CA MET A 456 -22.46 -39.64 -72.44
C MET A 456 -23.44 -40.57 -71.70
N LEU A 457 -24.31 -40.02 -70.85
CA LEU A 457 -25.14 -40.83 -69.95
C LEU A 457 -26.25 -41.61 -70.69
N ASP A 458 -26.69 -41.10 -71.84
CA ASP A 458 -27.78 -41.68 -72.64
C ASP A 458 -27.40 -42.98 -73.39
N TYR A 459 -26.10 -43.32 -73.45
CA TYR A 459 -25.60 -44.52 -74.12
C TYR A 459 -25.42 -45.74 -73.21
N GLN A 460 -25.45 -45.57 -71.88
CA GLN A 460 -25.22 -46.68 -70.94
C GLN A 460 -26.47 -47.57 -70.75
N ALA A 461 -27.67 -47.09 -71.07
CA ALA A 461 -28.95 -47.77 -70.80
C ALA A 461 -29.51 -48.63 -71.94
N LYS A 462 -28.70 -49.03 -72.94
CA LYS A 462 -29.20 -49.65 -74.20
C LYS A 462 -28.57 -50.98 -74.63
N CYS A 463 -27.72 -51.59 -73.82
CA CYS A 463 -27.01 -52.83 -74.18
C CYS A 463 -27.45 -54.11 -73.44
N GLU A 464 -28.25 -54.02 -72.37
CA GLU A 464 -28.47 -55.14 -71.44
C GLU A 464 -29.79 -55.92 -71.62
N ILE A 465 -30.55 -55.70 -72.71
CA ILE A 465 -31.90 -56.28 -72.89
C ILE A 465 -32.08 -57.04 -74.22
N LEU A 466 -31.07 -57.77 -74.69
CA LEU A 466 -31.18 -58.58 -75.93
C LEU A 466 -30.57 -60.00 -75.93
N GLU A 467 -30.24 -60.56 -74.76
CA GLU A 467 -29.97 -62.01 -74.59
C GLU A 467 -30.78 -62.55 -73.40
N GLY A 468 -31.53 -63.66 -73.49
CA GLY A 468 -31.96 -64.43 -74.66
C GLY A 468 -32.97 -65.53 -74.26
N ILE A 469 -34.01 -65.78 -75.09
CA ILE A 469 -35.09 -66.74 -74.79
C ILE A 469 -35.15 -67.86 -75.85
N LYS A 470 -35.16 -69.14 -75.43
CA LYS A 470 -35.79 -70.27 -76.18
C LYS A 470 -35.85 -71.63 -75.44
N ARG A 471 -37.09 -72.15 -75.32
CA ARG A 471 -37.51 -73.59 -75.36
C ARG A 471 -37.35 -74.46 -74.10
N THR A 472 -37.99 -75.64 -74.14
CA THR A 472 -38.70 -76.26 -73.00
C THR A 472 -38.97 -77.78 -73.15
N ARG A 473 -39.09 -78.48 -72.00
CA ARG A 473 -40.01 -79.60 -71.66
C ARG A 473 -39.75 -81.07 -72.08
N ASN A 474 -39.60 -81.95 -71.08
CA ASN A 474 -40.41 -83.17 -70.75
C ASN A 474 -39.68 -84.03 -69.67
N GLU A 475 -40.23 -84.86 -68.75
CA GLU A 475 -41.58 -85.36 -68.35
C GLU A 475 -41.86 -86.89 -68.57
N ASN A 476 -41.80 -87.71 -67.49
CA ASN A 476 -42.85 -88.64 -66.95
C ASN A 476 -42.63 -90.14 -66.59
N ASP A 477 -41.81 -90.98 -67.25
CA ASP A 477 -41.92 -92.47 -67.01
C ASP A 477 -41.32 -93.03 -65.70
N ILE A 478 -40.53 -92.27 -64.94
CA ILE A 478 -39.78 -92.78 -63.76
C ILE A 478 -40.67 -92.98 -62.52
N ASN A 479 -41.79 -92.26 -62.41
CA ASN A 479 -42.48 -92.00 -61.14
C ASN A 479 -42.97 -93.28 -60.41
N ARG A 480 -43.49 -94.27 -61.14
CA ARG A 480 -44.24 -95.41 -60.57
C ARG A 480 -43.43 -96.40 -59.72
N LYS A 481 -42.10 -96.31 -59.69
CA LYS A 481 -41.25 -97.08 -58.74
C LYS A 481 -40.92 -96.31 -57.47
N ASN A 482 -40.96 -94.98 -57.50
CA ASN A 482 -40.65 -94.15 -56.34
C ASN A 482 -41.76 -94.26 -55.28
N ASP A 483 -43.03 -94.36 -55.70
CA ASP A 483 -44.18 -94.27 -54.80
C ASP A 483 -44.22 -95.35 -53.69
N VAL A 484 -43.56 -96.51 -53.88
CA VAL A 484 -43.46 -97.55 -52.82
C VAL A 484 -42.33 -97.25 -51.83
N MET A 485 -41.15 -96.82 -52.30
CA MET A 485 -40.10 -96.30 -51.38
C MET A 485 -40.61 -95.10 -50.59
N ARG A 486 -41.39 -94.24 -51.26
CA ARG A 486 -41.95 -93.02 -50.70
C ARG A 486 -42.87 -93.28 -49.50
N ILE A 487 -43.55 -94.42 -49.42
CA ILE A 487 -44.42 -94.74 -48.28
C ILE A 487 -43.58 -95.00 -47.03
N SER A 488 -42.56 -95.87 -47.09
CA SER A 488 -41.69 -96.09 -45.92
C SER A 488 -40.82 -94.87 -45.59
N GLN A 489 -40.43 -94.07 -46.57
CA GLN A 489 -39.80 -92.76 -46.33
C GLN A 489 -40.76 -91.81 -45.61
N LEU A 490 -42.03 -91.76 -45.98
CA LEU A 490 -43.05 -90.96 -45.27
C LEU A 490 -43.30 -91.47 -43.84
N GLU A 491 -43.14 -92.77 -43.56
CA GLU A 491 -43.25 -93.32 -42.21
C GLU A 491 -42.04 -92.93 -41.32
N GLU A 492 -40.81 -92.99 -41.86
CA GLU A 492 -39.61 -92.48 -41.19
C GLU A 492 -39.66 -90.95 -41.01
N GLU A 493 -40.10 -90.20 -42.03
CA GLU A 493 -40.34 -88.75 -41.97
C GLU A 493 -41.39 -88.40 -40.90
N LEU A 494 -42.47 -89.18 -40.76
CA LEU A 494 -43.51 -88.92 -39.76
C LEU A 494 -42.99 -89.16 -38.34
N MET A 495 -42.18 -90.20 -38.10
CA MET A 495 -41.52 -90.42 -36.81
C MET A 495 -40.52 -89.31 -36.49
N TYR A 496 -39.68 -88.92 -37.46
CA TYR A 496 -38.75 -87.79 -37.33
C TYR A 496 -39.50 -86.47 -37.05
N MET A 497 -40.65 -86.25 -37.67
CA MET A 497 -41.51 -85.09 -37.41
C MET A 497 -42.13 -85.14 -36.00
N GLN A 498 -42.44 -86.30 -35.44
CA GLN A 498 -42.92 -86.41 -34.05
C GLN A 498 -41.84 -86.07 -33.02
N ASP A 499 -40.61 -86.56 -33.22
CA ASP A 499 -39.49 -86.22 -32.34
C ASP A 499 -39.06 -84.74 -32.52
N SER A 500 -39.09 -84.22 -33.74
CA SER A 500 -38.91 -82.79 -34.05
C SER A 500 -39.96 -81.91 -33.36
N VAL A 501 -41.25 -82.30 -33.37
CA VAL A 501 -42.31 -81.59 -32.65
C VAL A 501 -42.07 -81.62 -31.13
N ARG A 502 -41.57 -82.74 -30.57
CA ARG A 502 -41.20 -82.82 -29.14
C ARG A 502 -40.02 -81.89 -28.82
N GLU A 503 -39.02 -81.82 -29.69
CA GLU A 503 -37.88 -80.90 -29.52
C GLU A 503 -38.33 -79.43 -29.65
N ILE A 504 -39.22 -79.12 -30.59
CA ILE A 504 -39.82 -77.79 -30.74
C ILE A 504 -40.58 -77.39 -29.46
N GLN A 505 -41.43 -78.27 -28.91
CA GLN A 505 -42.15 -77.99 -27.66
C GLN A 505 -41.19 -77.76 -26.47
N GLN A 506 -40.08 -78.51 -26.40
CA GLN A 506 -39.06 -78.29 -25.37
C GLN A 506 -38.32 -76.96 -25.58
N ARG A 507 -38.02 -76.57 -26.83
CA ARG A 507 -37.44 -75.27 -27.17
C ARG A 507 -38.40 -74.11 -26.87
N GLU A 508 -39.69 -74.25 -27.18
CA GLU A 508 -40.75 -73.28 -26.86
C GLU A 508 -40.90 -73.10 -25.34
N SER A 509 -40.81 -74.18 -24.57
CA SER A 509 -40.81 -74.13 -23.10
C SER A 509 -39.63 -73.32 -22.56
N MET A 510 -38.39 -73.59 -23.02
CA MET A 510 -37.21 -72.81 -22.62
C MET A 510 -37.27 -71.35 -23.11
N GLN A 511 -37.81 -71.09 -24.30
CA GLN A 511 -38.02 -69.73 -24.81
C GLN A 511 -39.06 -68.96 -23.97
N SER A 512 -40.12 -69.63 -23.50
CA SER A 512 -41.12 -69.04 -22.61
C SER A 512 -40.54 -68.71 -21.23
N GLN A 513 -39.68 -69.58 -20.69
CA GLN A 513 -38.92 -69.30 -19.47
C GLN A 513 -37.98 -68.09 -19.66
N ALA A 514 -37.13 -68.11 -20.70
CA ALA A 514 -36.21 -67.02 -21.00
C ALA A 514 -36.93 -65.68 -21.25
N LEU A 515 -38.12 -65.71 -21.87
CA LEU A 515 -38.97 -64.53 -22.05
C LEU A 515 -39.51 -63.99 -20.71
N ASN A 516 -39.81 -64.85 -19.74
CA ASN A 516 -40.26 -64.42 -18.42
C ASN A 516 -39.10 -63.90 -17.55
N GLU A 517 -37.93 -64.53 -17.63
CA GLU A 517 -36.69 -64.02 -17.03
C GLU A 517 -36.32 -62.64 -17.62
N ALA A 518 -36.42 -62.47 -18.94
CA ALA A 518 -36.22 -61.18 -19.61
C ALA A 518 -37.26 -60.12 -19.18
N LYS A 519 -38.54 -60.49 -18.96
CA LYS A 519 -39.54 -59.57 -18.40
C LYS A 519 -39.20 -59.14 -16.97
N ILE A 520 -38.73 -60.06 -16.13
CA ILE A 520 -38.32 -59.75 -14.75
C ILE A 520 -37.09 -58.83 -14.75
N ALA A 521 -36.10 -59.09 -15.60
CA ALA A 521 -34.95 -58.21 -15.78
C ALA A 521 -35.36 -56.82 -16.29
N ASN A 522 -36.26 -56.75 -17.28
CA ASN A 522 -36.77 -55.48 -17.82
C ASN A 522 -37.61 -54.70 -16.77
N GLY A 523 -38.34 -55.40 -15.89
CA GLY A 523 -39.01 -54.79 -14.75
C GLY A 523 -38.02 -54.17 -13.76
N LYS A 524 -36.97 -54.89 -13.37
CA LYS A 524 -35.90 -54.35 -12.51
C LYS A 524 -35.22 -53.13 -13.13
N LEU A 525 -34.86 -53.20 -14.41
CA LEU A 525 -34.27 -52.08 -15.16
C LEU A 525 -35.23 -50.88 -15.25
N THR A 526 -36.55 -51.10 -15.31
CA THR A 526 -37.55 -50.00 -15.29
C THR A 526 -37.51 -49.28 -13.94
N ASN A 527 -37.51 -50.02 -12.83
CA ASN A 527 -37.41 -49.45 -11.48
C ASN A 527 -36.08 -48.69 -11.29
N GLU A 528 -34.96 -49.28 -11.70
CA GLU A 528 -33.62 -48.66 -11.64
C GLU A 528 -33.58 -47.34 -12.45
N ILE A 529 -34.24 -47.30 -13.61
CA ILE A 529 -34.40 -46.07 -14.41
C ILE A 529 -35.26 -45.03 -13.67
N GLU A 530 -36.34 -45.43 -12.99
CA GLU A 530 -37.18 -44.51 -12.20
C GLU A 530 -36.43 -43.95 -10.97
N GLU A 531 -35.66 -44.79 -10.27
CA GLU A 531 -34.78 -44.38 -9.17
C GLU A 531 -33.71 -43.38 -9.65
N LEU A 532 -33.05 -43.65 -10.78
CA LEU A 532 -32.08 -42.74 -11.40
C LEU A 532 -32.72 -41.42 -11.88
N TYR A 533 -33.98 -41.42 -12.30
CA TYR A 533 -34.71 -40.17 -12.61
C TYR A 533 -34.99 -39.34 -11.35
N LEU A 534 -35.35 -39.98 -10.24
CA LEU A 534 -35.55 -39.31 -8.95
C LEU A 534 -34.23 -38.74 -8.40
N GLU A 535 -33.14 -39.50 -8.49
CA GLU A 535 -31.79 -39.02 -8.14
C GLU A 535 -31.40 -37.80 -9.01
N ASN A 536 -31.63 -37.86 -10.33
CA ASN A 536 -31.31 -36.75 -11.24
C ASN A 536 -32.06 -35.46 -10.86
N GLU A 537 -33.34 -35.56 -10.48
CA GLU A 537 -34.13 -34.39 -10.08
C GLU A 537 -33.72 -33.86 -8.69
N ASN A 538 -33.38 -34.74 -7.74
CA ASN A 538 -32.78 -34.32 -6.47
C ASN A 538 -31.45 -33.58 -6.67
N LEU A 539 -30.57 -34.09 -7.53
CA LEU A 539 -29.31 -33.43 -7.90
C LEU A 539 -29.53 -32.08 -8.60
N ARG A 540 -30.55 -31.94 -9.44
CA ARG A 540 -30.93 -30.65 -10.05
C ARG A 540 -31.43 -29.64 -9.02
N ILE A 541 -32.20 -30.08 -8.03
CA ILE A 541 -32.66 -29.24 -6.92
C ILE A 541 -31.46 -28.79 -6.08
N GLU A 542 -30.51 -29.68 -5.79
CA GLU A 542 -29.27 -29.30 -5.08
C GLU A 542 -28.42 -28.33 -5.90
N ILE A 543 -28.19 -28.58 -7.20
CA ILE A 543 -27.48 -27.65 -8.09
C ILE A 543 -28.20 -26.29 -8.11
N SER A 544 -29.52 -26.24 -8.21
CA SER A 544 -30.30 -24.99 -8.15
C SER A 544 -30.11 -24.24 -6.83
N LYS A 545 -29.99 -24.95 -5.70
CA LYS A 545 -29.68 -24.38 -4.39
C LYS A 545 -28.24 -23.87 -4.34
N LYS A 546 -27.26 -24.64 -4.82
CA LYS A 546 -25.83 -24.28 -4.84
C LYS A 546 -25.54 -23.08 -5.73
N THR A 547 -26.21 -22.95 -6.88
CA THR A 547 -26.14 -21.74 -7.71
C THR A 547 -26.63 -20.51 -6.95
N LYS A 548 -27.78 -20.59 -6.25
CA LYS A 548 -28.30 -19.47 -5.44
C LYS A 548 -27.40 -19.12 -4.25
N GLU A 549 -26.75 -20.12 -3.64
CA GLU A 549 -25.72 -19.89 -2.62
C GLU A 549 -24.51 -19.16 -3.23
N LEU A 550 -24.04 -19.56 -4.42
CA LEU A 550 -22.96 -18.90 -5.15
C LEU A 550 -23.31 -17.46 -5.56
N ASP A 551 -24.50 -17.21 -6.11
CA ASP A 551 -24.97 -15.87 -6.48
C ASP A 551 -24.98 -14.93 -5.26
N LEU A 552 -25.38 -15.44 -4.09
CA LEU A 552 -25.35 -14.69 -2.83
C LEU A 552 -23.91 -14.42 -2.35
N TYR A 553 -22.96 -15.34 -2.55
CA TYR A 553 -21.54 -15.10 -2.27
C TYR A 553 -20.93 -14.08 -3.24
N LEU A 554 -21.25 -14.14 -4.53
CA LEU A 554 -20.80 -13.17 -5.53
C LEU A 554 -21.35 -11.77 -5.26
N SER A 555 -22.62 -11.66 -4.86
CA SER A 555 -23.24 -10.39 -4.44
C SER A 555 -22.55 -9.80 -3.20
N LYS A 556 -22.25 -10.63 -2.19
CA LYS A 556 -21.47 -10.20 -1.01
C LYS A 556 -20.03 -9.79 -1.37
N PHE A 557 -19.41 -10.49 -2.32
CA PHE A 557 -18.07 -10.16 -2.79
C PHE A 557 -18.03 -8.82 -3.55
N SER A 558 -19.03 -8.53 -4.39
CA SER A 558 -19.18 -7.21 -5.04
C SER A 558 -19.26 -6.09 -4.01
N HIS A 559 -20.16 -6.20 -3.03
CA HIS A 559 -20.30 -5.20 -1.97
C HIS A 559 -19.02 -5.05 -1.12
N LEU A 560 -18.28 -6.14 -0.88
CA LEU A 560 -17.00 -6.06 -0.18
C LEU A 560 -15.92 -5.37 -1.03
N ASN A 561 -15.90 -5.61 -2.34
CA ASN A 561 -15.00 -4.94 -3.28
C ASN A 561 -15.32 -3.43 -3.38
N GLU A 562 -16.59 -3.05 -3.53
CA GLU A 562 -17.05 -1.65 -3.50
C GLU A 562 -16.65 -0.93 -2.20
N PHE A 563 -16.70 -1.66 -1.07
CA PHE A 563 -16.24 -1.14 0.23
C PHE A 563 -14.71 -1.01 0.31
N CYS A 564 -13.95 -1.93 -0.28
CA CYS A 564 -12.49 -1.81 -0.43
C CYS A 564 -12.09 -0.62 -1.32
N GLU A 565 -12.75 -0.43 -2.47
CA GLU A 565 -12.52 0.72 -3.36
C GLU A 565 -12.83 2.06 -2.67
N THR A 566 -13.86 2.08 -1.82
CA THR A 566 -14.16 3.24 -0.95
C THR A 566 -13.01 3.51 0.04
N ILE A 567 -12.52 2.48 0.74
CA ILE A 567 -11.40 2.61 1.68
C ILE A 567 -10.09 3.03 0.98
N GLU A 568 -9.82 2.55 -0.23
CA GLU A 568 -8.66 2.99 -1.01
C GLU A 568 -8.78 4.46 -1.44
N THR A 569 -10.00 4.93 -1.70
CA THR A 569 -10.28 6.36 -1.98
C THR A 569 -10.08 7.21 -0.73
N ASP A 570 -10.72 6.85 0.40
CA ASP A 570 -10.54 7.54 1.69
C ASP A 570 -9.05 7.61 2.10
N LYS A 571 -8.30 6.53 1.87
CA LYS A 571 -6.86 6.46 2.11
C LYS A 571 -6.10 7.44 1.22
N ALA A 572 -6.41 7.51 -0.08
CA ALA A 572 -5.74 8.42 -1.01
C ALA A 572 -5.99 9.89 -0.65
N GLU A 573 -7.21 10.26 -0.26
CA GLU A 573 -7.52 11.60 0.25
C GLU A 573 -6.71 11.92 1.53
N LEU A 574 -6.64 10.98 2.48
CA LEU A 574 -5.84 11.16 3.71
C LEU A 574 -4.32 11.26 3.44
N GLU A 575 -3.80 10.54 2.44
CA GLU A 575 -2.41 10.67 2.00
C GLU A 575 -2.14 12.04 1.34
N GLU A 576 -3.10 12.59 0.56
CA GLU A 576 -3.01 13.94 0.00
C GLU A 576 -3.08 15.03 1.10
N PHE A 577 -4.01 14.92 2.05
CA PHE A 577 -4.09 15.82 3.22
C PHE A 577 -2.78 15.82 4.02
N LEU A 578 -2.21 14.64 4.28
CA LEU A 578 -0.92 14.50 4.97
C LEU A 578 0.23 15.15 4.17
N MET A 579 0.18 15.11 2.84
CA MET A 579 1.19 15.74 1.97
C MET A 579 1.06 17.26 1.96
N MET A 580 -0.17 17.79 1.88
CA MET A 580 -0.45 19.22 2.06
C MET A 580 0.01 19.73 3.43
N GLU A 581 -0.29 19.01 4.51
CA GLU A 581 0.10 19.45 5.86
C GLU A 581 1.63 19.39 6.07
N LYS A 582 2.33 18.40 5.49
CA LYS A 582 3.81 18.39 5.44
C LYS A 582 4.39 19.61 4.71
N ASN A 583 3.75 20.06 3.63
CA ASN A 583 4.16 21.27 2.91
C ASN A 583 3.89 22.54 3.73
N ASN A 584 2.70 22.67 4.34
CA ASN A 584 2.38 23.77 5.25
C ASN A 584 3.38 23.86 6.43
N VAL A 585 3.77 22.72 7.01
CA VAL A 585 4.80 22.66 8.07
C VAL A 585 6.19 23.06 7.55
N LYS A 586 6.52 22.79 6.28
CA LYS A 586 7.76 23.26 5.66
C LYS A 586 7.74 24.78 5.47
N GLU A 587 6.66 25.33 4.91
CA GLU A 587 6.49 26.77 4.72
C GLU A 587 6.53 27.53 6.06
N LEU A 588 5.87 27.01 7.10
CA LEU A 588 5.94 27.58 8.45
C LEU A 588 7.35 27.55 9.06
N LYS A 589 8.14 26.50 8.80
CA LYS A 589 9.56 26.44 9.22
C LYS A 589 10.42 27.45 8.47
N GLU A 590 10.21 27.60 7.16
CA GLU A 590 10.94 28.53 6.29
C GLU A 590 10.60 29.99 6.63
N GLN A 591 9.33 30.29 6.91
CA GLN A 591 8.87 31.56 7.48
C GLN A 591 9.48 31.84 8.85
N THR A 592 9.49 30.84 9.76
CA THR A 592 10.11 30.97 11.10
C THR A 592 11.61 31.25 11.00
N LEU A 593 12.32 30.64 10.04
CA LEU A 593 13.72 30.91 9.78
C LEU A 593 13.95 32.33 9.27
N ASN A 594 13.13 32.79 8.30
CA ASN A 594 13.19 34.15 7.77
C ASN A 594 12.91 35.20 8.86
N ASP A 595 11.90 35.00 9.70
CA ASP A 595 11.59 35.94 10.79
C ASP A 595 12.64 35.90 11.90
N LYS A 596 13.26 34.75 12.17
CA LYS A 596 14.45 34.69 13.03
C LYS A 596 15.62 35.51 12.44
N MET A 597 15.90 35.39 11.15
CA MET A 597 16.95 36.19 10.50
C MET A 597 16.67 37.70 10.59
N LYS A 598 15.42 38.13 10.42
CA LYS A 598 15.00 39.53 10.66
C LYS A 598 15.18 39.95 12.12
N ILE A 599 14.88 39.07 13.08
CA ILE A 599 15.11 39.35 14.51
C ILE A 599 16.61 39.48 14.82
N ASP A 600 17.46 38.64 14.24
CA ASP A 600 18.92 38.73 14.39
C ASP A 600 19.50 40.01 13.74
N GLU A 601 18.90 40.50 12.64
CA GLU A 601 19.24 41.77 11.99
C GLU A 601 18.74 43.00 12.76
N MET A 602 17.50 42.97 13.27
CA MET A 602 16.98 43.99 14.18
C MET A 602 17.80 44.06 15.48
N THR A 603 18.27 42.91 15.99
CA THR A 603 19.13 42.86 17.19
C THR A 603 20.51 43.48 16.92
N ARG A 604 21.09 43.25 15.73
CA ARG A 604 22.34 43.92 15.30
C ARG A 604 22.16 45.43 15.20
N THR A 605 21.13 45.90 14.50
CA THR A 605 20.87 47.34 14.30
C THR A 605 20.52 48.05 15.61
N VAL A 606 19.80 47.41 16.54
CA VAL A 606 19.62 47.93 17.91
C VAL A 606 20.96 48.07 18.63
N SER A 607 21.82 47.05 18.59
CA SER A 607 23.16 47.13 19.21
C SER A 607 24.08 48.18 18.57
N GLU A 608 23.90 48.49 17.29
CA GLU A 608 24.60 49.59 16.62
C GLU A 608 24.04 50.96 17.03
N LEU A 609 22.71 51.08 17.16
CA LEU A 609 22.05 52.28 17.68
C LEU A 609 22.43 52.56 19.14
N GLU A 610 22.61 51.52 19.98
CA GLU A 610 23.15 51.67 21.34
C GLU A 610 24.60 52.20 21.31
N LYS A 611 25.47 51.65 20.46
CA LYS A 611 26.85 52.15 20.28
C LYS A 611 26.91 53.57 19.74
N ILE A 612 25.95 53.97 18.91
CA ILE A 612 25.79 55.36 18.43
C ILE A 612 25.31 56.25 19.57
N ARG A 613 24.32 55.82 20.35
CA ARG A 613 23.80 56.52 21.53
C ARG A 613 24.91 56.75 22.56
N GLU A 614 25.71 55.73 22.90
CA GLU A 614 26.86 55.91 23.81
C GLU A 614 27.85 56.97 23.31
N LYS A 615 28.15 57.00 22.02
CA LYS A 615 29.04 58.01 21.41
C LYS A 615 28.43 59.40 21.49
N LEU A 616 27.13 59.53 21.26
CA LEU A 616 26.40 60.79 21.39
C LEU A 616 26.31 61.26 22.84
N GLU A 617 26.10 60.38 23.81
CA GLU A 617 26.09 60.70 25.25
C GLU A 617 27.49 61.14 25.74
N LYS A 618 28.55 60.46 25.28
CA LYS A 618 29.95 60.88 25.54
C LYS A 618 30.25 62.25 24.92
N SER A 619 29.90 62.45 23.65
CA SER A 619 30.10 63.71 22.95
C SER A 619 29.27 64.87 23.54
N LEU A 620 28.04 64.59 24.01
CA LEU A 620 27.23 65.55 24.75
C LEU A 620 27.93 65.97 26.06
N HIS A 621 28.43 65.00 26.83
CA HIS A 621 29.11 65.28 28.10
C HIS A 621 30.42 66.08 27.90
N GLU A 622 31.20 65.76 26.87
CA GLU A 622 32.36 66.55 26.44
C GLU A 622 31.96 68.00 26.10
N LYS A 623 30.84 68.20 25.39
CA LYS A 623 30.32 69.54 25.07
C LYS A 623 29.70 70.27 26.26
N GLU A 624 29.18 69.57 27.26
CA GLU A 624 28.74 70.16 28.53
C GLU A 624 29.94 70.65 29.35
N GLU A 625 31.04 69.89 29.42
CA GLU A 625 32.29 70.36 30.05
C GLU A 625 32.93 71.52 29.25
N GLU A 626 32.99 71.47 27.93
CA GLU A 626 33.42 72.62 27.11
C GLU A 626 32.58 73.87 27.41
N MET A 627 31.25 73.75 27.41
CA MET A 627 30.34 74.87 27.69
C MET A 627 30.49 75.38 29.13
N LYS A 628 30.73 74.50 30.10
CA LYS A 628 31.00 74.84 31.50
C LYS A 628 32.33 75.58 31.66
N ASN A 629 33.37 75.17 30.95
CA ASN A 629 34.67 75.84 30.91
C ASN A 629 34.57 77.21 30.22
N VAL A 630 33.87 77.33 29.08
CA VAL A 630 33.58 78.62 28.43
C VAL A 630 32.75 79.53 29.33
N LYS A 631 31.76 79.00 30.08
CA LYS A 631 31.01 79.76 31.08
C LYS A 631 31.88 80.22 32.27
N GLN A 632 32.91 79.47 32.66
CA GLN A 632 33.89 79.93 33.65
C GLN A 632 34.79 81.04 33.10
N GLN A 633 35.27 80.92 31.86
CA GLN A 633 36.05 81.96 31.19
C GLN A 633 35.23 83.25 31.03
N PHE A 634 33.97 83.16 30.56
CA PHE A 634 33.08 84.31 30.45
C PHE A 634 32.88 85.00 31.82
N LYS A 635 32.70 84.21 32.89
CA LYS A 635 32.65 84.72 34.28
C LYS A 635 33.98 85.22 34.85
N ALA A 636 35.11 85.05 34.15
CA ALA A 636 36.35 85.73 34.47
C ALA A 636 36.40 87.08 33.76
N THR A 637 36.17 87.09 32.44
CA THR A 637 36.13 88.32 31.61
C THR A 637 35.02 89.30 32.04
N GLU A 638 33.89 88.80 32.55
CA GLU A 638 32.82 89.63 33.13
C GLU A 638 33.27 90.36 34.41
N ARG A 639 34.14 89.73 35.23
CA ARG A 639 34.76 90.36 36.39
C ARG A 639 35.85 91.36 35.99
N GLU A 640 36.72 90.99 35.05
CA GLU A 640 37.73 91.90 34.48
C GLU A 640 37.07 93.17 33.90
N LEU A 641 35.94 93.01 33.21
CA LEU A 641 35.15 94.12 32.65
C LEU A 641 34.45 94.98 33.73
N ASP A 642 33.99 94.39 34.83
CA ASP A 642 33.42 95.15 35.97
C ASP A 642 34.50 95.87 36.78
N GLU A 643 35.70 95.30 36.88
CA GLU A 643 36.89 95.98 37.41
C GLU A 643 37.29 97.16 36.49
N GLU A 644 37.28 96.98 35.16
CA GLU A 644 37.52 98.07 34.20
C GLU A 644 36.45 99.18 34.33
N LYS A 645 35.16 98.83 34.43
CA LYS A 645 34.08 99.81 34.70
C LYS A 645 34.31 100.56 36.01
N SER A 646 34.79 99.89 37.05
CA SER A 646 35.11 100.50 38.36
C SER A 646 36.24 101.53 38.24
N VAL A 647 37.31 101.20 37.51
CA VAL A 647 38.41 102.14 37.20
C VAL A 647 37.91 103.31 36.34
N LYS A 648 37.13 103.02 35.29
CA LYS A 648 36.58 104.02 34.37
C LYS A 648 35.62 105.00 35.05
N ASN A 649 34.82 104.54 36.01
CA ASN A 649 33.93 105.40 36.81
C ASN A 649 34.70 106.34 37.74
N LYS A 650 35.87 105.93 38.27
CA LYS A 650 36.74 106.84 39.04
C LYS A 650 37.29 107.96 38.16
N GLY A 651 37.91 107.61 37.02
CA GLY A 651 38.43 108.61 36.07
C GLY A 651 37.35 109.53 35.49
N SER A 652 36.14 109.01 35.25
CA SER A 652 34.99 109.81 34.80
C SER A 652 34.59 110.88 35.81
N ASN A 653 34.62 110.56 37.12
CA ASN A 653 34.32 111.54 38.16
C ASN A 653 35.43 112.60 38.30
N GLU A 654 36.70 112.20 38.19
CA GLU A 654 37.85 113.12 38.22
C GLU A 654 37.83 114.10 37.04
N ILE A 655 37.49 113.63 35.83
CA ILE A 655 37.27 114.49 34.64
C ILE A 655 36.13 115.48 34.89
N LYS A 656 35.02 115.04 35.49
CA LYS A 656 33.86 115.89 35.77
C LYS A 656 34.19 117.03 36.74
N ASP A 657 35.00 116.73 37.74
CA ASP A 657 35.50 117.70 38.72
C ASP A 657 36.46 118.74 38.08
N LEU A 658 37.24 118.32 37.07
CA LEU A 658 38.08 119.22 36.27
C LEU A 658 37.23 120.10 35.32
N THR A 659 36.20 119.55 34.67
CA THR A 659 35.28 120.33 33.81
C THR A 659 34.56 121.42 34.61
N ASN A 660 34.07 121.11 35.82
CA ASN A 660 33.43 122.10 36.70
C ASN A 660 34.39 123.24 37.07
N LYS A 661 35.68 122.95 37.25
CA LYS A 661 36.72 123.96 37.56
C LYS A 661 37.04 124.84 36.35
N MET A 662 37.09 124.27 35.14
CA MET A 662 37.25 125.05 33.89
C MET A 662 36.12 126.07 33.70
N GLN A 663 34.86 125.65 33.83
CA GLN A 663 33.71 126.54 33.59
C GLN A 663 33.66 127.73 34.55
N MET A 664 34.12 127.56 35.80
CA MET A 664 34.28 128.67 36.74
C MET A 664 35.35 129.69 36.29
N GLN A 665 36.47 129.22 35.70
CA GLN A 665 37.54 130.09 35.22
C GLN A 665 37.18 130.81 33.91
N GLU A 666 36.44 130.16 33.02
CA GLU A 666 35.91 130.78 31.79
C GLU A 666 35.01 131.99 32.11
N TYR A 667 34.15 131.87 33.12
CA TYR A 667 33.29 132.96 33.61
C TYR A 667 34.08 134.17 34.16
N GLU A 668 35.17 133.93 34.91
CA GLU A 668 36.02 135.01 35.41
C GLU A 668 36.78 135.74 34.29
N ILE A 669 37.23 135.00 33.27
CA ILE A 669 37.91 135.56 32.09
C ILE A 669 36.97 136.45 31.28
N GLU A 670 35.73 136.01 31.03
CA GLU A 670 34.74 136.77 30.27
C GLU A 670 34.36 138.07 31.00
N LYS A 671 34.19 138.01 32.33
CA LYS A 671 33.99 139.20 33.18
C LYS A 671 35.14 140.20 33.04
N MET A 672 36.39 139.79 33.26
CA MET A 672 37.54 140.71 33.16
C MET A 672 37.73 141.28 31.76
N THR A 673 37.42 140.51 30.71
CA THR A 673 37.46 140.99 29.32
C THR A 673 36.46 142.14 29.09
N CYS A 674 35.27 142.05 29.68
CA CYS A 674 34.27 143.11 29.61
C CYS A 674 34.67 144.38 30.39
N GLU A 675 35.31 144.22 31.55
CA GLU A 675 35.87 145.33 32.35
C GLU A 675 37.00 146.06 31.59
N ILE A 676 37.94 145.32 31.00
CA ILE A 676 39.02 145.88 30.16
C ILE A 676 38.45 146.64 28.96
N ALA A 677 37.46 146.08 28.26
CA ALA A 677 36.83 146.74 27.11
C ALA A 677 36.18 148.09 27.46
N ASN A 678 35.65 148.23 28.69
CA ASN A 678 35.08 149.49 29.18
C ASN A 678 36.16 150.48 29.63
N CYS A 679 37.27 150.02 30.23
CA CYS A 679 38.43 150.86 30.50
C CYS A 679 39.05 151.44 29.21
N CYS A 680 39.21 150.63 28.16
CA CYS A 680 39.71 151.09 26.87
C CYS A 680 38.80 152.16 26.21
N LYS A 681 37.48 152.05 26.36
CA LYS A 681 36.52 153.08 25.91
C LYS A 681 36.68 154.39 26.69
N LEU A 682 36.83 154.34 28.02
CA LEU A 682 37.07 155.55 28.83
C LEU A 682 38.38 156.26 28.43
N ILE A 683 39.47 155.49 28.28
CA ILE A 683 40.79 156.04 27.91
C ILE A 683 40.73 156.66 26.50
N SER A 684 40.05 156.01 25.55
CA SER A 684 39.87 156.53 24.19
C SER A 684 38.99 157.80 24.12
N ALA A 685 38.13 158.02 25.11
CA ALA A 685 37.33 159.24 25.22
C ALA A 685 38.08 160.41 25.87
N PHE A 686 39.13 160.14 26.66
CA PHE A 686 39.90 161.15 27.40
C PHE A 686 41.14 161.65 26.63
N CYS A 687 41.76 160.81 25.80
CA CYS A 687 43.00 161.12 25.08
C CYS A 687 42.79 161.16 23.56
N GLY A 688 42.76 162.37 22.98
CA GLY A 688 42.50 162.56 21.55
C GLY A 688 43.62 162.10 20.62
N LYS A 689 43.26 161.29 19.61
CA LYS A 689 44.08 160.87 18.46
C LYS A 689 45.43 160.20 18.79
N PHE A 690 45.39 158.89 19.00
CA PHE A 690 46.41 157.99 18.44
C PHE A 690 45.78 156.70 17.90
N THR A 691 46.15 156.30 16.69
CA THR A 691 45.61 155.11 16.02
C THR A 691 46.53 153.93 16.31
N ILE A 692 46.04 152.89 16.99
CA ILE A 692 46.79 151.65 17.22
C ILE A 692 46.41 150.63 16.13
N ILE A 693 47.43 149.98 15.57
CA ILE A 693 47.31 149.09 14.40
C ILE A 693 46.93 147.68 14.86
N TYR A 694 45.85 147.14 14.30
CA TYR A 694 45.49 145.73 14.44
C TYR A 694 46.38 144.85 13.55
N ASN A 695 47.23 144.01 14.15
CA ASN A 695 47.56 142.63 13.77
C ASN A 695 48.89 142.17 14.41
N ASP A 696 48.83 141.40 15.50
CA ASP A 696 49.91 140.47 15.90
C ASP A 696 49.33 139.27 16.66
N TYR A 697 49.53 138.05 16.15
CA TYR A 697 48.92 136.82 16.65
C TYR A 697 49.77 136.16 17.75
N ARG A 698 49.91 136.83 18.91
CA ARG A 698 50.72 136.36 20.06
C ARG A 698 49.91 135.91 21.28
N SER A 699 48.78 135.23 21.06
CA SER A 699 47.89 134.73 22.13
C SER A 699 48.15 133.28 22.56
N CYS A 700 48.97 132.52 21.84
CA CYS A 700 49.19 131.08 22.08
C CYS A 700 50.55 130.77 22.73
N VAL A 701 50.86 131.33 23.90
CA VAL A 701 52.07 130.98 24.66
C VAL A 701 51.79 130.91 26.16
N SER A 702 52.43 129.95 26.85
CA SER A 702 52.26 129.66 28.28
C SER A 702 52.51 130.88 29.18
N VAL A 703 51.77 130.98 30.29
CA VAL A 703 51.88 132.08 31.27
C VAL A 703 53.33 132.27 31.74
N LYS A 704 54.06 131.19 32.03
CA LYS A 704 55.49 131.24 32.43
C LYS A 704 56.40 131.84 31.35
N TYR A 705 56.06 131.66 30.08
CA TYR A 705 56.81 132.26 28.96
C TYR A 705 56.46 133.74 28.78
N LYS A 706 55.26 134.15 29.19
CA LYS A 706 54.83 135.55 29.22
C LYS A 706 55.51 136.31 30.38
N GLU A 707 55.49 135.75 31.59
CA GLU A 707 56.25 136.23 32.75
C GLU A 707 57.76 136.38 32.43
N PHE A 708 58.32 135.43 31.68
CA PHE A 708 59.71 135.50 31.18
C PHE A 708 59.93 136.62 30.16
N LEU A 709 59.03 136.80 29.19
CA LEU A 709 59.13 137.90 28.21
C LEU A 709 58.95 139.29 28.85
N ASP A 710 58.12 139.40 29.88
CA ASP A 710 57.87 140.64 30.58
C ASP A 710 59.05 140.97 31.53
N THR A 711 59.58 140.01 32.29
CA THR A 711 60.83 140.20 33.07
C THR A 711 62.07 140.45 32.19
N TRP A 712 62.15 139.85 30.98
CA TRP A 712 63.20 140.17 30.00
C TRP A 712 63.08 141.60 29.46
N LYS A 713 61.85 142.14 29.32
CA LYS A 713 61.61 143.54 28.93
C LYS A 713 61.93 144.54 30.05
N GLU A 714 61.76 144.16 31.32
CA GLU A 714 62.03 145.03 32.47
C GLU A 714 63.52 145.17 32.84
N GLY A 715 64.43 144.72 31.97
CA GLY A 715 65.82 145.20 31.94
C GLY A 715 66.82 144.45 32.81
N SER A 716 66.46 143.30 33.39
CA SER A 716 67.37 142.42 34.14
C SER A 716 68.05 141.35 33.26
N GLY A 717 68.46 141.75 32.04
CA GLY A 717 69.09 140.87 31.06
C GLY A 717 70.52 140.46 31.42
N SER A 718 70.70 139.55 32.40
CA SER A 718 71.91 138.69 32.56
C SER A 718 71.82 137.71 33.75
N ASN A 719 71.06 136.62 33.62
CA ASN A 719 71.45 135.36 34.30
C ASN A 719 71.38 134.18 33.31
N LEU A 720 72.51 133.50 33.15
CA LEU A 720 72.71 132.39 32.23
C LEU A 720 71.93 131.13 32.67
N GLU A 721 71.73 130.96 33.97
CA GLU A 721 71.12 129.76 34.57
C GLU A 721 69.69 129.51 34.08
N ASN A 722 68.87 130.56 33.92
CA ASN A 722 67.48 130.42 33.47
C ASN A 722 67.40 129.94 32.01
N ILE A 723 68.31 130.40 31.15
CA ILE A 723 68.41 129.93 29.76
C ILE A 723 68.90 128.47 29.75
N ASN A 724 69.90 128.15 30.58
CA ASN A 724 70.47 126.81 30.66
C ASN A 724 69.47 125.77 31.20
N SER A 725 68.63 126.16 32.17
CA SER A 725 67.51 125.37 32.70
C SER A 725 66.47 125.09 31.61
N TRP A 726 66.05 126.11 30.86
CA TRP A 726 65.12 125.92 29.75
C TRP A 726 65.67 125.00 28.64
N ILE A 727 66.94 125.17 28.26
CA ILE A 727 67.62 124.29 27.30
C ILE A 727 67.66 122.85 27.82
N THR A 728 68.03 122.63 29.08
CA THR A 728 68.08 121.29 29.70
C THR A 728 66.71 120.60 29.66
N ASN A 729 65.66 121.28 30.12
CA ASN A 729 64.30 120.70 30.13
C ASN A 729 63.80 120.39 28.71
N THR A 730 64.10 121.26 27.73
CA THR A 730 63.70 121.06 26.33
C THR A 730 64.45 119.87 25.70
N ILE A 731 65.73 119.66 26.06
CA ILE A 731 66.50 118.47 25.65
C ILE A 731 65.89 117.21 26.28
N GLU A 732 65.51 117.25 27.56
CA GLU A 732 64.95 116.09 28.26
C GLU A 732 63.57 115.67 27.71
N GLU A 733 62.70 116.62 27.35
CA GLU A 733 61.46 116.34 26.62
C GLU A 733 61.72 115.72 25.23
N LEU A 734 62.67 116.26 24.47
CA LEU A 734 63.04 115.73 23.15
C LEU A 734 63.66 114.32 23.24
N GLU A 735 64.48 114.05 24.26
CA GLU A 735 64.99 112.72 24.53
C GLU A 735 63.88 111.73 24.87
N ASN A 736 62.91 112.13 25.69
CA ASN A 736 61.80 111.24 26.09
C ASN A 736 60.84 110.96 24.93
N LEU A 737 60.57 111.95 24.07
CA LEU A 737 59.88 111.75 22.79
C LEU A 737 60.66 110.81 21.86
N SER A 738 61.98 110.97 21.76
CA SER A 738 62.85 110.08 20.96
C SER A 738 62.83 108.63 21.46
N LYS A 739 62.94 108.42 22.78
CA LYS A 739 62.85 107.11 23.44
C LYS A 739 61.49 106.44 23.16
N SER A 740 60.39 107.20 23.26
CA SER A 740 59.04 106.73 22.95
C SER A 740 58.87 106.34 21.47
N LEU A 741 59.32 107.19 20.54
CA LEU A 741 59.29 106.93 19.10
C LEU A 741 60.06 105.65 18.73
N PHE A 742 61.23 105.44 19.35
CA PHE A 742 62.05 104.25 19.17
C PHE A 742 61.35 102.96 19.66
N GLN A 743 60.67 103.02 20.81
CA GLN A 743 59.90 101.87 21.33
C GLN A 743 58.71 101.51 20.43
N SER A 744 57.94 102.50 19.98
CA SER A 744 56.83 102.28 19.03
C SER A 744 57.31 101.67 17.71
N ASN A 745 58.42 102.18 17.16
CA ASN A 745 59.02 101.64 15.92
C ASN A 745 59.54 100.20 16.11
N LYS A 746 60.04 99.85 17.30
CA LYS A 746 60.39 98.46 17.65
C LYS A 746 59.15 97.55 17.71
N GLN A 747 58.04 97.99 18.29
CA GLN A 747 56.80 97.22 18.33
C GLN A 747 56.21 97.00 16.92
N VAL A 748 56.20 98.03 16.08
CA VAL A 748 55.77 97.91 14.67
C VAL A 748 56.58 96.84 13.93
N LYS A 749 57.91 96.84 14.06
CA LYS A 749 58.76 95.81 13.43
C LYS A 749 58.45 94.38 13.90
N ILE A 750 58.11 94.20 15.17
CA ILE A 750 57.71 92.88 15.70
C ILE A 750 56.39 92.46 15.04
N ALA A 751 55.37 93.31 15.05
CA ALA A 751 54.06 93.04 14.45
C ALA A 751 54.17 92.76 12.93
N THR A 752 54.98 93.51 12.18
CA THR A 752 55.23 93.23 10.75
C THR A 752 55.89 91.87 10.54
N SER A 753 56.82 91.46 11.43
CA SER A 753 57.46 90.15 11.33
C SER A 753 56.51 88.98 11.62
N GLU A 754 55.51 89.18 12.49
CA GLU A 754 54.47 88.17 12.75
C GLU A 754 53.43 88.13 11.64
N LEU A 755 53.07 89.29 11.06
CA LEU A 755 52.24 89.38 9.88
C LEU A 755 52.85 88.60 8.70
N HIS A 756 54.16 88.73 8.45
CA HIS A 756 54.84 87.95 7.41
C HIS A 756 54.90 86.43 7.73
N LYS A 757 55.06 86.03 9.00
CA LYS A 757 54.98 84.60 9.38
C LYS A 757 53.59 84.01 9.19
N LEU A 758 52.54 84.79 9.49
CA LEU A 758 51.15 84.39 9.27
C LEU A 758 50.84 84.33 7.77
N GLN A 759 51.28 85.31 6.99
CA GLN A 759 51.13 85.32 5.54
C GLN A 759 51.81 84.10 4.90
N ALA A 760 53.07 83.80 5.25
CA ALA A 760 53.77 82.62 4.76
C ALA A 760 53.02 81.31 5.06
N ARG A 761 52.46 81.15 6.27
CA ARG A 761 51.64 79.98 6.63
C ARG A 761 50.32 79.90 5.85
N CYS A 762 49.70 81.05 5.57
CA CYS A 762 48.51 81.10 4.71
C CYS A 762 48.84 80.77 3.24
N GLU A 763 50.01 81.19 2.75
CA GLU A 763 50.49 80.87 1.40
C GLU A 763 50.87 79.38 1.28
N GLU A 764 51.54 78.79 2.28
CA GLU A 764 51.74 77.35 2.39
C GLU A 764 50.40 76.58 2.40
N SER A 765 49.44 77.00 3.23
CA SER A 765 48.14 76.32 3.37
C SER A 765 47.19 76.51 2.18
N ASN A 766 47.35 77.57 1.37
CA ASN A 766 46.62 77.76 0.12
C ASN A 766 47.36 77.20 -1.11
N SER A 767 48.59 76.68 -0.95
CA SER A 767 49.28 75.99 -2.03
C SER A 767 48.58 74.64 -2.30
N GLY A 768 47.76 74.60 -3.35
CA GLY A 768 46.94 73.43 -3.70
C GLY A 768 47.76 72.14 -3.86
N GLU A 769 49.06 72.25 -4.16
CA GLU A 769 50.00 71.14 -4.24
C GLU A 769 50.10 70.33 -2.93
N VAL A 770 50.02 70.97 -1.76
CA VAL A 770 50.04 70.27 -0.46
C VAL A 770 48.76 69.44 -0.27
N ILE A 771 47.61 70.02 -0.60
CA ILE A 771 46.31 69.35 -0.53
C ILE A 771 46.26 68.18 -1.53
N TYR A 772 46.72 68.38 -2.77
CA TYR A 772 46.82 67.31 -3.77
C TYR A 772 47.79 66.20 -3.35
N LYS A 773 48.95 66.52 -2.78
CA LYS A 773 49.89 65.50 -2.24
C LYS A 773 49.28 64.72 -1.08
N GLN A 774 48.57 65.37 -0.17
CA GLN A 774 47.93 64.71 0.96
C GLN A 774 46.74 63.85 0.53
N HIS A 775 45.98 64.28 -0.49
CA HIS A 775 44.91 63.49 -1.11
C HIS A 775 45.46 62.29 -1.91
N ALA A 776 46.56 62.47 -2.65
CA ALA A 776 47.23 61.39 -3.36
C ALA A 776 47.83 60.34 -2.41
N LEU A 777 48.35 60.76 -1.24
CA LEU A 777 48.81 59.84 -0.20
C LEU A 777 47.65 59.04 0.42
N LYS A 778 46.47 59.64 0.62
CA LYS A 778 45.26 58.90 1.05
C LYS A 778 44.81 57.89 0.00
N LEU A 779 44.62 58.33 -1.25
CA LEU A 779 44.25 57.44 -2.36
C LEU A 779 45.27 56.29 -2.53
N LYS A 780 46.56 56.54 -2.32
CA LYS A 780 47.57 55.48 -2.33
C LYS A 780 47.38 54.51 -1.16
N ALA A 781 47.18 54.98 0.07
CA ALA A 781 46.95 54.11 1.22
C ALA A 781 45.68 53.25 1.05
N GLU A 782 44.60 53.83 0.52
CA GLU A 782 43.35 53.13 0.19
C GLU A 782 43.58 52.08 -0.93
N LEU A 783 44.39 52.38 -1.93
CA LEU A 783 44.77 51.45 -3.00
C LEU A 783 45.67 50.31 -2.48
N ASP A 784 46.68 50.62 -1.66
CA ASP A 784 47.58 49.66 -1.03
C ASP A 784 46.79 48.70 -0.09
N GLU A 785 45.78 49.21 0.65
CA GLU A 785 44.86 48.40 1.48
C GLU A 785 43.93 47.51 0.63
N LEU A 786 43.45 47.99 -0.52
CA LEU A 786 42.65 47.20 -1.45
C LEU A 786 43.46 46.09 -2.12
N TYR A 787 44.73 46.34 -2.48
CA TYR A 787 45.63 45.29 -2.95
C TYR A 787 45.83 44.19 -1.90
N GLN A 788 46.11 44.57 -0.65
CA GLN A 788 46.31 43.60 0.44
C GLN A 788 45.05 42.77 0.73
N LYS A 789 43.85 43.37 0.66
CA LYS A 789 42.58 42.63 0.75
C LYS A 789 42.39 41.65 -0.41
N ASN A 790 42.74 42.06 -1.63
CA ASN A 790 42.62 41.21 -2.82
C ASN A 790 43.60 40.04 -2.80
N GLU A 791 44.82 40.24 -2.27
CA GLU A 791 45.83 39.21 -2.03
C GLU A 791 45.32 38.15 -1.03
N ILE A 792 44.74 38.56 0.09
CA ILE A 792 44.12 37.66 1.10
C ILE A 792 42.89 36.91 0.52
N ILE A 793 42.14 37.51 -0.41
CA ILE A 793 41.03 36.85 -1.11
C ILE A 793 41.56 35.80 -2.08
N LEU A 794 42.63 36.11 -2.82
CA LEU A 794 43.28 35.16 -3.74
C LEU A 794 43.85 33.96 -2.99
N GLU A 795 44.61 34.18 -1.91
CA GLU A 795 45.17 33.13 -1.05
C GLU A 795 44.07 32.16 -0.54
N LYS A 796 42.97 32.70 0.00
CA LYS A 796 41.82 31.90 0.44
C LYS A 796 41.13 31.15 -0.70
N SER A 797 41.02 31.77 -1.88
CA SER A 797 40.42 31.09 -3.04
C SER A 797 41.30 29.95 -3.58
N GLU A 798 42.63 30.07 -3.45
CA GLU A 798 43.56 29.00 -3.81
C GLU A 798 43.52 27.84 -2.80
N ASP A 799 43.44 28.14 -1.50
CA ASP A 799 43.18 27.13 -0.45
C ASP A 799 41.83 26.41 -0.67
N GLU A 800 40.75 27.14 -0.97
CA GLU A 800 39.43 26.56 -1.25
C GLU A 800 39.45 25.68 -2.52
N VAL A 801 40.09 26.13 -3.60
CA VAL A 801 40.31 25.34 -4.81
C VAL A 801 41.16 24.09 -4.52
N ASN A 802 42.16 24.16 -3.64
CA ASN A 802 42.98 23.01 -3.27
C ASN A 802 42.21 22.01 -2.39
N ASN A 803 41.35 22.48 -1.48
CA ASN A 803 40.44 21.63 -0.71
C ASN A 803 39.42 20.92 -1.63
N LEU A 804 38.78 21.64 -2.56
CA LEU A 804 37.87 21.06 -3.56
C LEU A 804 38.58 20.06 -4.48
N ARG A 805 39.85 20.32 -4.86
CA ARG A 805 40.67 19.34 -5.60
C ARG A 805 40.95 18.08 -4.77
N TYR A 806 41.16 18.19 -3.47
CA TYR A 806 41.33 17.03 -2.59
C TYR A 806 40.03 16.22 -2.47
N GLU A 807 38.89 16.89 -2.28
CA GLU A 807 37.55 16.27 -2.23
C GLU A 807 37.20 15.55 -3.54
N ILE A 808 37.39 16.21 -4.69
CA ILE A 808 37.21 15.60 -6.02
C ILE A 808 38.09 14.35 -6.18
N ASN A 809 39.30 14.33 -5.62
CA ASN A 809 40.18 13.16 -5.64
C ASN A 809 39.82 12.07 -4.61
N ASN A 810 39.00 12.38 -3.59
CA ASN A 810 38.38 11.40 -2.71
C ASN A 810 37.18 10.76 -3.39
N LEU A 811 36.26 11.57 -3.91
CA LEU A 811 35.08 11.12 -4.66
C LEU A 811 35.47 10.26 -5.88
N LYS A 812 36.54 10.62 -6.60
CA LYS A 812 37.08 9.77 -7.68
C LYS A 812 37.58 8.40 -7.19
N ARG A 813 38.18 8.31 -6.00
CA ARG A 813 38.61 7.02 -5.41
C ARG A 813 37.41 6.19 -4.97
N GLU A 814 36.41 6.83 -4.39
CA GLU A 814 35.14 6.21 -3.98
C GLU A 814 34.36 5.68 -5.18
N ILE A 815 34.21 6.47 -6.25
CA ILE A 815 33.61 6.03 -7.52
C ILE A 815 34.34 4.81 -8.11
N VAL A 816 35.67 4.74 -8.01
CA VAL A 816 36.44 3.55 -8.44
C VAL A 816 36.14 2.34 -7.54
N SER A 817 36.04 2.54 -6.22
CA SER A 817 35.66 1.49 -5.26
C SER A 817 34.27 0.95 -5.56
N LEU A 818 33.26 1.81 -5.64
CA LEU A 818 31.86 1.47 -5.92
C LEU A 818 31.68 0.79 -7.29
N ASN A 819 32.47 1.17 -8.31
CA ASN A 819 32.46 0.45 -9.58
C ASN A 819 33.07 -0.96 -9.48
N SER A 820 34.09 -1.17 -8.63
CA SER A 820 34.65 -2.51 -8.38
C SER A 820 33.68 -3.40 -7.59
N GLU A 821 32.96 -2.84 -6.63
CA GLU A 821 31.92 -3.52 -5.87
C GLU A 821 30.71 -3.87 -6.77
N LYS A 822 30.25 -2.92 -7.59
CA LYS A 822 29.21 -3.15 -8.61
C LYS A 822 29.59 -4.26 -9.59
N PHE A 823 30.88 -4.35 -9.99
CA PHE A 823 31.37 -5.45 -10.82
C PHE A 823 31.26 -6.80 -10.10
N SER A 824 31.76 -6.88 -8.86
CA SER A 824 31.68 -8.07 -8.00
C SER A 824 30.23 -8.53 -7.76
N LEU A 825 29.32 -7.60 -7.46
CA LEU A 825 27.89 -7.88 -7.30
C LEU A 825 27.24 -8.35 -8.61
N SER A 826 27.60 -7.76 -9.75
CA SER A 826 27.11 -8.19 -11.07
C SER A 826 27.60 -9.58 -11.44
N GLU A 827 28.81 -9.97 -11.04
CA GLU A 827 29.36 -11.30 -11.26
C GLU A 827 28.72 -12.34 -10.31
N THR A 828 28.51 -11.95 -9.04
CA THR A 828 27.78 -12.77 -8.05
C THR A 828 26.34 -13.04 -8.50
N LEU A 829 25.63 -12.00 -8.96
CA LEU A 829 24.26 -12.13 -9.50
C LEU A 829 24.22 -13.03 -10.74
N LYS A 830 25.18 -12.89 -11.66
CA LYS A 830 25.30 -13.73 -12.86
C LYS A 830 25.49 -15.21 -12.49
N ASN A 831 26.30 -15.49 -11.46
CA ASN A 831 26.52 -16.85 -10.96
C ASN A 831 25.24 -17.41 -10.31
N ALA A 832 24.59 -16.65 -9.42
CA ALA A 832 23.33 -17.05 -8.79
C ALA A 832 22.20 -17.30 -9.81
N MET A 833 22.12 -16.51 -10.89
CA MET A 833 21.16 -16.75 -11.98
C MET A 833 21.47 -18.04 -12.75
N ALA A 834 22.75 -18.39 -12.95
CA ALA A 834 23.13 -19.65 -13.59
C ALA A 834 22.82 -20.86 -12.68
N GLU A 835 23.08 -20.75 -11.37
CA GLU A 835 22.70 -21.76 -10.38
C GLU A 835 21.18 -21.95 -10.32
N TYR A 836 20.40 -20.87 -10.31
CA TYR A 836 18.94 -20.95 -10.35
C TYR A 836 18.40 -21.61 -11.64
N GLN A 837 19.00 -21.32 -12.80
CA GLN A 837 18.64 -21.99 -14.06
C GLN A 837 18.95 -23.50 -14.00
N ASN A 838 20.10 -23.90 -13.46
CA ASN A 838 20.44 -25.31 -13.24
C ASN A 838 19.47 -25.99 -12.26
N LEU A 839 19.12 -25.33 -11.17
CA LEU A 839 18.17 -25.84 -10.16
C LEU A 839 16.77 -26.02 -10.76
N LYS A 840 16.31 -25.05 -11.56
CA LYS A 840 15.04 -25.15 -12.31
C LYS A 840 15.05 -26.34 -13.26
N PHE A 841 16.12 -26.52 -14.05
CA PHE A 841 16.24 -27.63 -14.99
C PHE A 841 16.23 -29.00 -14.29
N ALA A 842 16.90 -29.12 -13.14
CA ALA A 842 16.83 -30.32 -12.29
C ALA A 842 15.41 -30.57 -11.74
N SER A 843 14.70 -29.52 -11.32
CA SER A 843 13.32 -29.64 -10.83
C SER A 843 12.32 -30.07 -11.92
N GLU A 844 12.52 -29.62 -13.16
CA GLU A 844 11.69 -30.00 -14.31
C GLU A 844 11.95 -31.45 -14.76
N LEU A 845 13.19 -31.95 -14.63
CA LEU A 845 13.49 -33.38 -14.74
C LEU A 845 12.74 -34.19 -13.67
N SER A 846 12.84 -33.77 -12.41
CA SER A 846 12.22 -34.47 -11.27
C SER A 846 10.68 -34.55 -11.41
N ARG A 847 10.03 -33.48 -11.86
CA ARG A 847 8.56 -33.47 -12.09
C ARG A 847 8.09 -34.40 -13.21
N LYS A 848 8.96 -34.81 -14.15
CA LYS A 848 8.64 -35.86 -15.14
C LYS A 848 8.84 -37.28 -14.61
N SER A 849 9.41 -37.46 -13.42
CA SER A 849 9.70 -38.77 -12.82
C SER A 849 8.61 -39.32 -11.89
N MET A 850 7.50 -38.60 -11.68
CA MET A 850 6.42 -39.02 -10.76
C MET A 850 5.03 -39.00 -11.40
N ARG A 851 4.75 -40.02 -12.23
CA ARG A 851 3.40 -40.58 -12.49
C ARG A 851 3.54 -41.94 -13.20
N THR A 852 2.57 -42.83 -12.95
CA THR A 852 2.42 -44.21 -13.52
C THR A 852 3.61 -45.16 -13.34
N ALA A 853 3.45 -46.15 -12.45
CA ALA A 853 4.49 -47.15 -12.12
C ALA A 853 4.38 -48.50 -12.86
N GLU A 854 3.42 -48.67 -13.78
CA GLU A 854 3.04 -50.00 -14.33
C GLU A 854 3.44 -50.24 -15.80
N ALA A 855 4.03 -49.25 -16.48
CA ALA A 855 4.38 -49.36 -17.91
C ALA A 855 5.79 -49.98 -18.19
N MET A 856 6.48 -50.50 -17.17
CA MET A 856 7.96 -50.61 -17.18
C MET A 856 8.58 -51.77 -18.00
N ASN A 857 7.89 -52.31 -19.02
CA ASN A 857 8.38 -53.48 -19.78
C ASN A 857 8.38 -53.35 -21.31
N THR A 858 8.02 -52.18 -21.88
CA THR A 858 8.02 -51.95 -23.34
C THR A 858 9.11 -50.95 -23.79
N GLU A 859 9.32 -49.84 -23.09
CA GLU A 859 10.24 -48.78 -23.53
C GLU A 859 11.73 -49.17 -23.57
N LYS A 860 12.15 -50.16 -22.78
CA LYS A 860 13.54 -50.68 -22.80
C LYS A 860 13.99 -51.17 -24.20
N LYS A 861 13.06 -51.57 -25.08
CA LYS A 861 13.36 -51.91 -26.48
C LYS A 861 13.51 -50.71 -27.41
N ILE A 862 12.97 -49.54 -27.05
CA ILE A 862 13.02 -48.32 -27.89
C ILE A 862 14.30 -47.54 -27.58
N TYR A 863 14.60 -47.27 -26.30
CA TYR A 863 15.77 -46.50 -25.90
C TYR A 863 17.10 -47.14 -26.34
N SER A 864 17.19 -48.48 -26.30
CA SER A 864 18.35 -49.23 -26.83
C SER A 864 18.57 -49.00 -28.32
N LYS A 865 17.49 -48.87 -29.10
CA LYS A 865 17.54 -48.65 -30.56
C LYS A 865 17.94 -47.21 -30.91
N GLU A 866 17.53 -46.24 -30.09
CA GLU A 866 17.91 -44.83 -30.25
C GLU A 866 19.38 -44.58 -29.86
N MET A 867 19.88 -45.25 -28.82
CA MET A 867 21.31 -45.25 -28.49
C MET A 867 22.18 -45.82 -29.63
N MET A 868 21.76 -46.93 -30.26
CA MET A 868 22.46 -47.46 -31.44
C MET A 868 22.46 -46.46 -32.61
N MET A 869 21.35 -45.78 -32.88
CA MET A 869 21.28 -44.73 -33.92
C MET A 869 22.24 -43.57 -33.65
N LYS A 870 22.32 -43.10 -32.40
CA LYS A 870 23.24 -42.01 -32.00
C LYS A 870 24.71 -42.43 -32.03
N GLN A 871 25.02 -43.69 -31.73
CA GLN A 871 26.38 -44.23 -31.88
C GLN A 871 26.75 -44.36 -33.36
N VAL A 872 25.86 -44.88 -34.22
CA VAL A 872 26.09 -44.95 -35.68
C VAL A 872 26.29 -43.56 -36.31
N GLN A 873 25.56 -42.53 -35.86
CA GLN A 873 25.82 -41.16 -36.31
C GLN A 873 27.21 -40.65 -35.90
N LYS A 874 27.71 -41.05 -34.74
CA LYS A 874 29.04 -40.68 -34.24
C LYS A 874 30.17 -41.40 -35.00
N ASP A 875 29.93 -42.66 -35.39
CA ASP A 875 30.88 -43.49 -36.13
C ASP A 875 30.91 -43.18 -37.65
N LEU A 876 29.96 -42.38 -38.15
CA LEU A 876 29.89 -41.92 -39.55
C LEU A 876 30.55 -40.55 -39.82
N GLY A 877 31.14 -39.90 -38.81
CA GLY A 877 32.12 -38.82 -39.00
C GLY A 877 31.61 -37.50 -39.62
N ILE A 878 30.30 -37.23 -39.61
CA ILE A 878 29.75 -35.96 -40.12
C ILE A 878 29.86 -34.89 -39.03
N GLY A 879 30.76 -33.91 -39.22
CA GLY A 879 30.93 -32.81 -38.27
C GLY A 879 31.46 -31.52 -38.91
N GLU A 880 30.67 -30.46 -38.84
CA GLU A 880 31.00 -29.05 -39.07
C GLU A 880 29.93 -28.20 -38.35
N GLY A 881 30.17 -26.99 -37.84
CA GLY A 881 31.40 -26.19 -37.87
C GLY A 881 31.64 -25.37 -36.60
N GLN A 882 32.78 -24.69 -36.56
CA GLN A 882 33.42 -24.10 -35.37
C GLN A 882 32.64 -22.94 -34.70
N ARG A 883 32.82 -22.80 -33.38
CA ARG A 883 32.77 -21.49 -32.71
C ARG A 883 34.13 -20.81 -32.83
N THR A 884 34.16 -19.51 -33.02
CA THR A 884 35.34 -18.67 -32.74
C THR A 884 34.99 -17.57 -31.75
N SER A 885 35.78 -17.49 -30.68
CA SER A 885 35.80 -16.37 -29.74
C SER A 885 36.80 -15.32 -30.22
N PHE A 886 36.60 -14.05 -29.87
CA PHE A 886 37.72 -13.18 -29.49
C PHE A 886 37.27 -12.06 -28.53
N GLU A 887 38.22 -11.60 -27.74
CA GLU A 887 38.12 -10.58 -26.68
C GLU A 887 39.37 -9.68 -26.76
N THR A 888 39.39 -8.55 -26.03
CA THR A 888 40.34 -7.39 -26.15
C THR A 888 39.93 -6.33 -27.20
N LEU A 889 40.28 -5.03 -27.09
CA LEU A 889 41.22 -4.34 -26.17
C LEU A 889 40.72 -2.91 -25.79
N ARG A 890 41.53 -2.13 -25.05
CA ARG A 890 41.23 -0.85 -24.37
C ARG A 890 41.66 0.41 -25.15
N ASN A 891 40.94 1.51 -24.90
CA ASN A 891 41.38 2.93 -24.82
C ASN A 891 42.28 3.55 -25.92
N LYS A 892 41.80 4.64 -26.56
CA LYS A 892 42.32 6.03 -26.37
C LYS A 892 41.61 7.12 -27.21
N ALA A 893 41.56 8.32 -26.63
CA ALA A 893 41.62 9.68 -27.20
C ALA A 893 40.83 10.06 -28.50
N GLU A 894 39.83 10.95 -28.31
CA GLU A 894 39.79 12.36 -28.79
C GLU A 894 39.92 12.73 -30.29
N PRO A 895 39.51 13.96 -30.72
CA PRO A 895 38.55 14.02 -31.82
C PRO A 895 38.96 14.85 -33.05
N GLU A 896 38.45 14.42 -34.19
CA GLU A 896 38.04 15.19 -35.38
C GLU A 896 37.17 14.20 -36.21
N GLY A 897 36.06 14.56 -36.85
CA GLY A 897 35.41 15.86 -36.98
C GLY A 897 34.81 15.95 -38.38
N ASP A 898 33.49 15.76 -38.54
CA ASP A 898 32.83 16.08 -39.81
C ASP A 898 31.33 16.39 -39.67
N LEU A 899 30.83 17.20 -40.61
CA LEU A 899 29.51 17.84 -40.56
C LEU A 899 28.58 17.32 -41.66
N GLU A 900 27.69 16.35 -41.38
CA GLU A 900 26.37 16.24 -42.05
C GLU A 900 25.49 15.09 -41.53
N ASN A 901 24.39 15.41 -40.81
CA ASN A 901 23.08 14.72 -40.91
C ASN A 901 21.92 15.30 -40.04
N ILE A 902 22.12 16.36 -39.24
CA ILE A 902 21.05 16.92 -38.39
C ILE A 902 20.43 18.18 -39.02
N ARG A 903 19.67 18.00 -40.12
CA ARG A 903 18.82 19.04 -40.72
C ARG A 903 17.37 18.62 -41.02
N ASP A 904 17.08 17.32 -41.16
CA ASP A 904 15.84 16.84 -41.79
C ASP A 904 14.71 16.38 -40.83
N LYS A 905 14.76 16.75 -39.55
CA LYS A 905 13.68 16.43 -38.58
C LYS A 905 12.97 17.62 -37.92
N ILE A 906 13.22 18.87 -38.35
CA ILE A 906 12.50 20.06 -37.87
C ILE A 906 11.92 20.87 -39.04
N ARG A 907 11.05 20.25 -39.85
CA ARG A 907 10.22 20.92 -40.87
C ARG A 907 8.84 20.26 -41.05
N ARG A 908 7.97 20.39 -40.05
CA ARG A 908 6.52 20.24 -40.24
C ARG A 908 5.70 20.95 -39.16
N ASN A 909 5.68 22.29 -39.22
CA ASN A 909 4.65 23.15 -38.63
C ASN A 909 4.74 24.52 -39.32
N ILE A 910 3.82 24.79 -40.24
CA ILE A 910 3.60 26.13 -40.81
C ILE A 910 2.15 26.49 -40.50
N ILE A 911 1.96 27.69 -39.95
CA ILE A 911 0.67 28.21 -39.52
C ILE A 911 -0.19 28.51 -40.74
N CYS A 912 -1.43 28.02 -40.76
CA CYS A 912 -2.46 28.49 -41.68
C CYS A 912 -3.31 29.53 -40.95
N THR A 913 -3.20 30.80 -41.36
CA THR A 913 -4.01 31.90 -40.84
C THR A 913 -5.32 32.02 -41.62
N GLN A 914 -6.46 31.85 -40.96
CA GLN A 914 -7.73 32.37 -41.46
C GLN A 914 -8.69 32.67 -40.30
N ASP A 915 -9.18 33.91 -40.26
CA ASP A 915 -10.09 34.41 -39.24
C ASP A 915 -11.51 33.85 -39.41
N HIS A 916 -12.18 33.48 -38.32
CA HIS A 916 -13.64 33.57 -38.26
C HIS A 916 -14.16 33.94 -36.88
N ASN A 917 -15.26 34.71 -36.89
CA ASN A 917 -15.80 35.50 -35.79
C ASN A 917 -17.06 34.82 -35.20
N PRO A 918 -17.08 34.42 -33.92
CA PRO A 918 -18.21 33.71 -33.32
C PRO A 918 -19.31 34.68 -32.84
N ASN A 919 -19.96 35.40 -33.75
CA ASN A 919 -21.01 36.36 -33.37
C ASN A 919 -22.14 36.59 -34.40
N THR A 920 -22.77 35.51 -34.87
CA THR A 920 -24.10 35.58 -35.52
C THR A 920 -24.91 34.27 -35.41
N CYS A 921 -26.06 34.34 -34.75
CA CYS A 921 -27.23 33.45 -34.98
C CYS A 921 -27.88 33.85 -36.35
N PRO A 922 -28.79 33.08 -37.00
CA PRO A 922 -29.94 32.39 -36.37
C PRO A 922 -30.46 31.07 -37.02
N TYR A 923 -31.56 30.54 -36.44
CA TYR A 923 -32.51 29.53 -36.95
C TYR A 923 -32.05 28.09 -37.22
N LEU A 924 -32.52 27.16 -36.36
CA LEU A 924 -33.75 26.39 -36.67
C LEU A 924 -34.42 25.85 -35.39
N HIS A 925 -35.71 25.46 -35.50
CA HIS A 925 -36.54 25.01 -34.37
C HIS A 925 -36.49 23.50 -34.16
N LEU A 926 -36.60 23.07 -32.89
CA LEU A 926 -37.62 22.16 -32.30
C LEU A 926 -37.11 21.72 -30.91
N SER A 927 -37.69 22.21 -29.80
CA SER A 927 -38.74 21.55 -29.00
C SER A 927 -38.25 20.30 -28.23
N GLU A 928 -38.40 20.15 -26.91
CA GLU A 928 -39.43 20.69 -26.00
C GLU A 928 -38.94 21.12 -24.59
N LYS A 929 -39.81 21.89 -23.90
CA LYS A 929 -40.23 21.88 -22.47
C LYS A 929 -39.38 21.12 -21.41
N SER A 930 -39.34 21.52 -20.13
CA SER A 930 -39.71 22.77 -19.40
C SER A 930 -39.37 22.63 -17.90
N PHE A 931 -39.63 23.67 -17.09
CA PHE A 931 -39.34 23.85 -15.64
C PHE A 931 -37.89 24.32 -15.37
N SER A 932 -37.61 25.46 -14.70
CA SER A 932 -38.21 26.13 -13.53
C SER A 932 -37.90 25.40 -12.21
N SER A 933 -37.28 26.00 -11.19
CA SER A 933 -37.06 27.43 -10.91
C SER A 933 -35.72 27.75 -10.20
N LYS A 934 -35.48 29.06 -10.01
CA LYS A 934 -34.42 29.72 -9.21
C LYS A 934 -35.06 31.05 -8.69
N PRO A 935 -34.51 31.80 -7.71
CA PRO A 935 -33.34 31.54 -6.83
C PRO A 935 -33.52 32.04 -5.35
N LYS A 936 -32.39 32.13 -4.61
CA LYS A 936 -32.04 33.13 -3.54
C LYS A 936 -32.48 32.95 -2.08
N SER A 937 -31.77 33.71 -1.22
CA SER A 937 -31.79 33.87 0.25
C SER A 937 -31.12 32.72 1.03
N GLN A 938 -29.98 32.91 1.72
CA GLN A 938 -29.72 33.79 2.89
C GLN A 938 -30.68 33.56 4.06
N PHE A 939 -30.27 32.81 5.07
CA PHE A 939 -29.83 33.35 6.38
C PHE A 939 -29.33 32.23 7.32
N SER A 940 -28.41 32.57 8.23
CA SER A 940 -27.69 31.70 9.19
C SER A 940 -26.56 30.88 8.55
#